data_AF-A0A0L0NJA0-F1
#
_entry.id   AF-A0A0L0NJA0-F1
#
_cell.length_a   1.000
_cell.length_b   1.000
_cell.length_c   1.000
_cell.angle_alpha   90.00
_cell.angle_beta   90.00
_cell.angle_gamma   90.00
#
_symmetry.space_group_name_H-M   'P 1'
#
loop_
_entity.id
_entity.type
_entity.pdbx_description
1 polymer ?
#
loop_
_entity_poly.entity_id
_entity_poly.type
_entity_poly.pdbx_seq_one_letter_code
_entity_poly.pdbx_strand_id
1 'polypeptide(L)'
;MLAAPSAAKTAGKPGGSGGSAAGWRGKNTGAQGRLRCFRWPDPLMPEPFAAAYSTPSLFHPPARFQLVDAHAAGHPHAPRTSTARDYLDRTRLRHDVQPGSVSVKVAGPPQRAEARGTTDQTYTAPRTSARYVCLQQAHQGHGLIATAMDVLDARTVADGLPAMSRPPNLLDYYIGVDVGTGSARACIIDETGDIKALASENIKLWQPETGYYEQSTTDIWQCICECVRRVVSESNVDPSRIKGIGFDATCSLAVFTDDTNEPMPVTGPDFANDGHDRNVILWLDHRPVEETEKINSTKHNLLKYVGGKMSIEMEIPKVLWLKNNMPPELFGRCKFYDLSDALTHLATDNDARSFCSTVCKQGYVPIGVDDSAKGWQEDFFETIGLGDLSKNNFERMGGVHGVNGTYYSAGESVGTLSRQAAYQLGLPMGIAVGSGVIDAYAGWIGTVGAKVDLGDDELNADVPHNDLSQAFTRLAAVAGTSTCHLAMSKDPVFVPGIWGPYRDVLLPGYWLAEGGQSATGELLRHMLDIHPAYNETCALAKAEDKHIYDFLNAHLEYMVEKQNAPGIPYLARHLFFYGDLWGNRSPIADPSMKGCMIGIDSDKSTDNMALWYYATMEFIAMQTRQIIEQMNKSGHEISSIFMSGSQCQNPVLMSLMATTCSMPVLIPRYVHAAVVHGAAMLGAKAASHNLEDGSEPETLWSIMDRMSKRGRLVQPGNDPGEKSLLDAKYEVFLDMCTSQQTYRKKVDKAVAKWGAEFGGDE
;
A
#
# COMPACT_ATOMS: atom_id res chain seq x y z
N MET A 1 -9.27 32.91 -45.88
CA MET A 1 -9.32 34.38 -46.05
C MET A 1 -8.40 34.97 -44.99
N LEU A 2 -7.51 35.93 -45.21
CA LEU A 2 -7.19 36.73 -46.42
C LEU A 2 -5.85 36.27 -47.05
N ALA A 3 -5.18 37.08 -47.88
CA ALA A 3 -4.07 36.65 -48.76
C ALA A 3 -2.95 37.69 -48.95
N ALA A 4 -1.69 37.18 -49.10
CA ALA A 4 -0.64 37.54 -50.10
C ALA A 4 -0.25 39.04 -50.33
N PRO A 5 0.70 39.43 -51.24
CA PRO A 5 1.58 38.63 -52.12
C PRO A 5 3.06 39.09 -52.34
N SER A 6 3.91 38.17 -52.83
CA SER A 6 4.84 38.36 -53.98
C SER A 6 5.35 36.96 -54.41
N ALA A 7 5.49 36.51 -55.67
CA ALA A 7 5.78 37.10 -56.99
C ALA A 7 7.29 37.34 -57.24
N ALA A 8 7.97 36.74 -58.24
CA ALA A 8 7.58 35.74 -59.27
C ALA A 8 8.87 34.96 -59.75
N LYS A 9 9.04 34.29 -60.92
CA LYS A 9 8.34 34.21 -62.24
C LYS A 9 8.84 32.99 -63.08
N THR A 10 8.05 32.57 -64.08
CA THR A 10 8.36 31.93 -65.42
C THR A 10 9.77 31.41 -65.78
N ALA A 11 9.99 30.35 -66.60
CA ALA A 11 9.14 29.39 -67.37
C ALA A 11 10.06 28.23 -67.90
N GLY A 12 9.65 27.14 -68.55
CA GLY A 12 8.34 26.65 -69.06
C GLY A 12 8.45 25.22 -69.65
N LYS A 13 7.40 24.68 -70.30
CA LYS A 13 7.36 23.32 -70.92
C LYS A 13 6.91 23.34 -72.39
N PRO A 14 7.41 22.40 -73.21
CA PRO A 14 6.57 21.37 -73.88
C PRO A 14 7.08 19.94 -73.57
N GLY A 15 6.50 18.83 -74.02
CA GLY A 15 5.22 18.59 -74.71
C GLY A 15 5.22 17.27 -75.50
N GLY A 16 4.33 16.32 -75.16
CA GLY A 16 4.13 15.01 -75.82
C GLY A 16 5.25 13.96 -75.63
N SER A 17 5.19 12.74 -76.18
CA SER A 17 4.06 11.80 -76.44
C SER A 17 4.56 10.59 -77.26
N GLY A 18 4.34 9.35 -76.80
CA GLY A 18 4.81 8.12 -77.48
C GLY A 18 6.33 7.84 -77.32
N GLY A 19 6.85 6.66 -77.67
CA GLY A 19 6.17 5.45 -78.18
C GLY A 19 7.13 4.29 -78.48
N SER A 20 7.18 3.30 -77.58
CA SER A 20 7.47 1.86 -77.77
C SER A 20 8.11 1.31 -79.07
N ALA A 21 9.30 0.72 -78.96
CA ALA A 21 9.87 -0.36 -79.79
C ALA A 21 11.19 -0.87 -79.16
N ALA A 22 11.65 -2.13 -79.25
CA ALA A 22 11.05 -3.40 -79.69
C ALA A 22 11.78 -4.59 -79.01
N GLY A 23 11.18 -5.78 -78.95
CA GLY A 23 11.82 -6.99 -78.37
C GLY A 23 10.96 -8.26 -78.48
N TRP A 24 11.20 -9.08 -79.51
CA TRP A 24 10.42 -10.29 -79.85
C TRP A 24 10.43 -11.36 -78.74
N ARG A 25 9.25 -11.88 -78.34
CA ARG A 25 8.57 -13.10 -78.85
C ARG A 25 9.39 -14.41 -78.81
N GLY A 26 8.94 -15.33 -77.95
CA GLY A 26 9.18 -16.77 -78.04
C GLY A 26 8.17 -17.55 -77.18
N LYS A 27 7.55 -18.60 -77.72
CA LYS A 27 6.60 -19.49 -77.01
C LYS A 27 6.79 -20.93 -77.48
N ASN A 28 6.69 -21.88 -76.54
CA ASN A 28 6.54 -23.33 -76.78
C ASN A 28 7.75 -24.01 -77.48
N THR A 29 8.04 -25.31 -77.32
CA THR A 29 7.51 -26.37 -76.45
C THR A 29 8.59 -27.45 -76.28
N GLY A 30 8.58 -28.20 -75.18
CA GLY A 30 9.41 -29.41 -75.05
C GLY A 30 9.34 -30.02 -73.65
N ALA A 31 9.08 -31.32 -73.57
CA ALA A 31 9.02 -32.05 -72.29
C ALA A 31 9.80 -33.36 -72.40
N GLN A 32 10.62 -33.69 -71.39
CA GLN A 32 10.78 -35.02 -70.77
C GLN A 32 12.07 -35.11 -69.89
N GLY A 33 11.87 -35.36 -68.59
CA GLY A 33 12.59 -36.40 -67.84
C GLY A 33 14.01 -36.15 -67.26
N ARG A 34 14.12 -36.34 -65.93
CA ARG A 34 15.34 -36.68 -65.14
C ARG A 34 16.38 -35.55 -65.00
N LEU A 35 17.20 -35.44 -63.94
CA LEU A 35 17.32 -36.00 -62.56
C LEU A 35 18.28 -35.01 -61.81
N ARG A 36 18.32 -34.84 -60.48
CA ARG A 36 17.74 -35.54 -59.30
C ARG A 36 17.14 -34.52 -58.31
N CYS A 37 16.48 -34.98 -57.25
CA CYS A 37 16.25 -34.19 -56.03
C CYS A 37 17.16 -34.69 -54.88
N PHE A 38 17.45 -33.84 -53.91
CA PHE A 38 17.84 -34.24 -52.54
C PHE A 38 16.77 -33.71 -51.57
N ARG A 39 16.35 -34.53 -50.61
CA ARG A 39 15.42 -34.16 -49.53
C ARG A 39 16.22 -33.89 -48.24
N TRP A 40 15.74 -32.93 -47.45
CA TRP A 40 15.65 -33.09 -46.00
C TRP A 40 14.15 -33.11 -45.61
N PRO A 41 13.76 -33.72 -44.48
CA PRO A 41 12.38 -34.12 -44.22
C PRO A 41 11.57 -33.09 -43.43
N ASP A 42 10.26 -33.12 -43.62
CA ASP A 42 9.28 -32.42 -42.79
C ASP A 42 9.27 -32.97 -41.35
N PRO A 43 9.07 -32.13 -40.31
CA PRO A 43 8.83 -32.60 -38.95
C PRO A 43 7.44 -33.25 -38.84
N LEU A 44 7.39 -34.47 -38.30
CA LEU A 44 6.15 -35.23 -38.11
C LEU A 44 5.34 -34.70 -36.93
N MET A 45 4.02 -34.55 -37.12
CA MET A 45 3.04 -34.52 -36.03
C MET A 45 2.96 -35.88 -35.33
N PRO A 46 2.97 -35.92 -33.98
CA PRO A 46 2.47 -37.04 -33.19
C PRO A 46 1.15 -36.69 -32.47
N GLU A 47 0.20 -37.62 -32.49
CA GLU A 47 -1.00 -37.63 -31.64
C GLU A 47 -0.64 -37.67 -30.13
N PRO A 48 -1.52 -37.18 -29.22
CA PRO A 48 -1.18 -36.98 -27.82
C PRO A 48 -1.10 -38.30 -27.03
N PHE A 49 0.07 -38.57 -26.43
CA PHE A 49 0.23 -39.60 -25.41
C PHE A 49 -0.03 -39.02 -24.01
N ALA A 50 -1.04 -39.55 -23.32
CA ALA A 50 -1.28 -39.23 -21.92
C ALA A 50 -0.19 -39.84 -21.02
N ALA A 51 0.52 -39.00 -20.27
CA ALA A 51 1.46 -39.41 -19.23
C ALA A 51 1.00 -38.85 -17.89
N ALA A 52 0.60 -39.73 -16.97
CA ALA A 52 0.15 -39.33 -15.64
C ALA A 52 1.33 -38.92 -14.76
N TYR A 53 1.35 -37.66 -14.33
CA TYR A 53 2.26 -37.19 -13.28
C TYR A 53 1.54 -37.12 -11.94
N SER A 54 2.05 -37.87 -10.96
CA SER A 54 1.49 -37.98 -9.62
C SER A 54 1.77 -36.74 -8.77
N THR A 55 0.72 -36.14 -8.21
CA THR A 55 0.79 -35.09 -7.20
C THR A 55 1.45 -35.57 -5.90
N PRO A 56 2.45 -34.85 -5.34
CA PRO A 56 2.76 -34.90 -3.92
C PRO A 56 1.71 -34.09 -3.16
N SER A 57 1.01 -34.72 -2.22
CA SER A 57 -0.10 -34.14 -1.47
C SER A 57 0.33 -33.54 -0.13
N LEU A 58 -0.36 -32.47 0.29
CA LEU A 58 -0.77 -32.15 1.67
C LEU A 58 0.28 -32.22 2.80
N PHE A 59 0.52 -31.09 3.46
CA PHE A 59 0.93 -31.04 4.87
C PHE A 59 0.01 -30.10 5.66
N HIS A 60 -0.72 -30.67 6.63
CA HIS A 60 -1.41 -29.89 7.66
C HIS A 60 -0.42 -29.51 8.79
N PRO A 61 -0.62 -28.38 9.47
CA PRO A 61 0.08 -28.08 10.73
C PRO A 61 -0.40 -28.99 11.88
N PRO A 62 0.43 -29.28 12.89
CA PRO A 62 0.13 -30.25 13.93
C PRO A 62 -0.81 -29.71 15.02
N ALA A 63 -1.83 -30.50 15.38
CA ALA A 63 -2.68 -30.25 16.55
C ALA A 63 -1.91 -30.53 17.86
N ARG A 64 -2.15 -29.71 18.90
CA ARG A 64 -1.63 -29.94 20.25
C ARG A 64 -2.49 -30.96 21.00
N PHE A 65 -1.85 -31.83 21.77
CA PHE A 65 -2.52 -32.71 22.74
C PHE A 65 -3.14 -31.91 23.89
N GLN A 66 -4.34 -32.31 24.32
CA GLN A 66 -4.80 -32.21 25.71
C GLN A 66 -4.97 -33.62 26.27
N LEU A 67 -4.73 -33.80 27.57
CA LEU A 67 -5.00 -35.06 28.26
C LEU A 67 -6.47 -35.12 28.71
N VAL A 68 -7.12 -36.25 28.46
CA VAL A 68 -8.24 -36.77 29.26
C VAL A 68 -8.07 -38.29 29.35
N ASP A 69 -8.31 -38.86 30.53
CA ASP A 69 -8.11 -40.29 30.81
C ASP A 69 -9.06 -41.22 30.06
N ALA A 70 -8.57 -42.42 29.71
CA ALA A 70 -9.39 -43.57 29.33
C ALA A 70 -8.84 -44.86 29.97
N HIS A 71 -9.70 -45.58 30.68
CA HIS A 71 -9.32 -46.73 31.51
C HIS A 71 -9.26 -48.06 30.72
N ALA A 72 -8.19 -48.82 30.98
CA ALA A 72 -8.14 -50.28 31.13
C ALA A 72 -8.43 -51.26 29.94
N ALA A 73 -7.51 -52.25 29.87
CA ALA A 73 -7.66 -53.67 29.49
C ALA A 73 -7.29 -54.09 28.05
N GLY A 74 -6.47 -55.15 27.93
CA GLY A 74 -6.13 -55.76 26.62
C GLY A 74 -4.75 -56.46 26.43
N HIS A 75 -4.04 -56.86 27.49
CA HIS A 75 -2.85 -57.75 27.37
C HIS A 75 -3.28 -59.23 27.16
N PRO A 76 -2.38 -60.18 26.78
CA PRO A 76 -0.94 -60.05 26.46
C PRO A 76 -0.50 -60.75 25.13
N HIS A 77 0.76 -60.57 24.71
CA HIS A 77 1.72 -61.69 24.60
C HIS A 77 3.18 -61.20 24.39
N ALA A 78 4.13 -61.97 24.92
CA ALA A 78 5.59 -61.78 24.89
C ALA A 78 6.24 -63.10 24.37
N PRO A 79 7.59 -63.39 24.36
CA PRO A 79 8.68 -62.70 25.09
C PRO A 79 10.15 -62.71 24.52
N ARG A 80 11.03 -61.89 25.14
CA ARG A 80 12.52 -62.07 25.30
C ARG A 80 13.38 -62.02 24.00
N THR A 81 14.73 -61.94 24.00
CA THR A 81 15.81 -62.19 25.00
C THR A 81 16.95 -61.13 24.98
N SER A 82 17.94 -61.31 25.87
CA SER A 82 19.24 -60.62 25.97
C SER A 82 20.33 -61.64 26.42
N THR A 83 21.64 -61.37 26.64
CA THR A 83 22.39 -60.13 26.91
C THR A 83 23.91 -60.32 26.70
N ALA A 84 24.63 -59.25 26.35
CA ALA A 84 26.03 -58.92 26.74
C ALA A 84 27.26 -59.66 26.12
N ARG A 85 28.43 -58.99 26.28
CA ARG A 85 29.85 -59.47 26.21
C ARG A 85 30.46 -59.76 24.81
N ASP A 86 31.79 -59.67 24.58
CA ASP A 86 32.91 -59.02 25.30
C ASP A 86 34.16 -58.80 24.38
N TYR A 87 35.06 -57.88 24.76
CA TYR A 87 36.54 -57.81 24.53
C TYR A 87 37.23 -58.05 23.16
N LEU A 88 38.15 -57.12 22.81
CA LEU A 88 39.61 -57.39 22.71
C LEU A 88 40.46 -56.08 22.79
N ASP A 89 41.79 -56.18 22.85
CA ASP A 89 42.71 -55.25 23.56
C ASP A 89 43.95 -54.76 22.73
N ARG A 90 44.64 -53.71 23.23
CA ARG A 90 46.04 -53.23 22.96
C ARG A 90 46.25 -52.11 21.91
N THR A 91 47.11 -51.09 22.12
CA THR A 91 47.91 -50.64 23.30
C THR A 91 48.45 -49.21 23.17
N ARG A 92 48.65 -48.51 24.31
CA ARG A 92 49.59 -47.37 24.58
C ARG A 92 49.28 -46.02 23.87
N LEU A 93 49.65 -44.85 24.41
CA LEU A 93 50.49 -44.47 25.58
C LEU A 93 49.83 -43.32 26.41
N ARG A 94 50.49 -42.81 27.47
CA ARG A 94 49.89 -41.98 28.55
C ARG A 94 50.04 -40.46 28.37
N HIS A 95 49.14 -39.70 28.98
CA HIS A 95 49.50 -38.77 30.07
C HIS A 95 48.29 -38.47 30.98
N ASP A 96 48.50 -38.43 32.30
CA ASP A 96 47.46 -38.22 33.32
C ASP A 96 47.39 -36.75 33.80
N VAL A 97 46.18 -36.29 34.17
CA VAL A 97 45.85 -35.55 35.42
C VAL A 97 44.33 -35.27 35.45
N GLN A 98 43.70 -35.46 36.61
CA GLN A 98 42.29 -35.09 36.88
C GLN A 98 42.11 -34.70 38.38
N PRO A 99 40.94 -34.25 38.88
CA PRO A 99 40.83 -32.87 39.37
C PRO A 99 40.48 -32.74 40.86
N GLY A 100 40.38 -31.50 41.34
CA GLY A 100 39.89 -31.15 42.68
C GLY A 100 38.82 -30.05 42.64
N SER A 101 37.91 -30.07 43.61
CA SER A 101 36.77 -29.16 43.75
C SER A 101 36.99 -28.08 44.82
N VAL A 102 36.08 -27.09 44.93
CA VAL A 102 35.43 -26.65 46.19
C VAL A 102 34.44 -25.49 45.92
N SER A 103 33.51 -25.27 46.84
CA SER A 103 32.36 -24.36 46.79
C SER A 103 32.67 -22.87 47.07
N VAL A 104 31.74 -22.00 46.65
CA VAL A 104 31.66 -20.57 47.05
C VAL A 104 30.55 -20.39 48.09
N LYS A 105 30.73 -19.45 49.03
CA LYS A 105 29.74 -19.04 50.05
C LYS A 105 29.53 -17.52 50.03
N VAL A 106 28.35 -17.08 50.48
CA VAL A 106 27.94 -15.66 50.54
C VAL A 106 28.41 -14.99 51.83
N ALA A 107 28.83 -13.71 51.74
CA ALA A 107 28.96 -12.78 52.86
C ALA A 107 28.74 -11.32 52.37
N GLY A 108 28.29 -10.43 53.27
CA GLY A 108 27.92 -9.02 52.95
C GLY A 108 28.99 -7.97 53.32
N PRO A 109 28.68 -6.67 53.16
CA PRO A 109 29.65 -5.56 53.27
C PRO A 109 29.86 -5.03 54.71
N PRO A 110 31.04 -4.42 55.01
CA PRO A 110 31.36 -3.76 56.30
C PRO A 110 31.01 -2.25 56.35
N GLN A 111 31.24 -1.60 57.50
CA GLN A 111 30.83 -0.21 57.83
C GLN A 111 31.92 0.63 58.54
N ARG A 112 31.81 1.98 58.42
CA ARG A 112 32.30 3.04 59.36
C ARG A 112 33.85 3.22 59.48
N ALA A 113 34.42 4.31 60.05
CA ALA A 113 33.88 5.46 60.81
C ALA A 113 34.77 6.76 60.71
N GLU A 114 34.22 7.92 61.17
CA GLU A 114 34.91 9.06 61.86
C GLU A 114 35.95 9.95 61.11
N ALA A 115 36.22 11.24 61.45
CA ALA A 115 35.56 12.28 62.28
C ALA A 115 36.24 13.69 62.11
N ARG A 116 35.75 14.73 62.85
CA ARG A 116 36.20 16.16 62.98
C ARG A 116 35.63 17.14 61.91
N GLY A 117 35.25 18.40 62.22
CA GLY A 117 34.96 19.05 63.53
C GLY A 117 34.91 20.60 63.49
N THR A 118 33.88 21.22 64.10
CA THR A 118 33.71 22.65 64.56
C THR A 118 34.09 23.80 63.60
N THR A 119 33.24 24.78 63.27
CA THR A 119 32.52 25.81 64.11
C THR A 119 31.33 26.45 63.33
N ASP A 120 30.59 27.50 63.75
CA ASP A 120 29.93 27.89 65.03
C ASP A 120 29.07 29.20 64.80
N GLN A 121 28.07 29.49 65.65
CA GLN A 121 27.24 30.73 65.76
C GLN A 121 26.39 31.16 64.52
N THR A 122 25.09 31.52 64.62
CA THR A 122 24.35 32.31 65.64
C THR A 122 22.90 31.86 65.94
N TYR A 123 22.22 32.52 66.90
CA TYR A 123 20.86 32.31 67.46
C TYR A 123 19.71 32.16 66.41
N THR A 124 18.65 31.33 66.55
CA THR A 124 17.62 31.07 67.61
C THR A 124 16.65 32.25 67.87
N ALA A 125 15.34 32.12 68.17
CA ALA A 125 14.42 31.02 68.54
C ALA A 125 12.93 31.48 68.30
N PRO A 126 11.83 30.91 68.88
CA PRO A 126 11.56 29.59 69.54
C PRO A 126 10.17 28.91 69.24
N ARG A 127 9.97 27.68 69.79
CA ARG A 127 8.69 27.14 70.39
C ARG A 127 7.47 26.78 69.48
N THR A 128 6.60 25.78 69.74
CA THR A 128 6.52 24.54 70.60
C THR A 128 5.27 23.71 70.17
N SER A 129 4.89 22.49 70.63
CA SER A 129 5.43 21.49 71.59
C SER A 129 4.73 20.11 71.48
N ALA A 130 5.51 19.03 71.66
CA ALA A 130 5.17 17.79 72.41
C ALA A 130 4.09 16.80 71.89
N ARG A 131 4.00 15.64 72.59
CA ARG A 131 3.24 14.41 72.26
C ARG A 131 2.35 13.94 73.44
N TYR A 132 1.51 12.95 73.14
CA TYR A 132 0.71 12.07 74.03
C TYR A 132 -0.60 12.62 74.62
N VAL A 133 -1.71 11.94 74.29
CA VAL A 133 -2.48 11.04 75.19
C VAL A 133 -3.03 9.88 74.32
N CYS A 134 -3.40 8.74 74.93
CA CYS A 134 -4.00 7.56 74.30
C CYS A 134 -5.47 7.40 74.74
N LEU A 135 -6.36 6.87 73.89
CA LEU A 135 -7.53 6.08 74.32
C LEU A 135 -8.21 5.33 73.14
N GLN A 136 -9.25 4.54 73.45
CA GLN A 136 -9.78 3.44 72.62
C GLN A 136 -11.13 3.74 71.93
N GLN A 137 -11.40 2.98 70.86
CA GLN A 137 -12.72 2.53 70.36
C GLN A 137 -13.77 3.53 69.82
N ALA A 138 -14.14 3.26 68.55
CA ALA A 138 -15.49 3.27 67.96
C ALA A 138 -16.42 4.49 68.14
N HIS A 139 -16.79 5.14 67.02
CA HIS A 139 -18.00 4.78 66.27
C HIS A 139 -18.06 5.40 64.86
N GLN A 140 -18.66 4.66 63.92
CA GLN A 140 -19.36 5.01 62.66
C GLN A 140 -19.18 6.40 61.99
N GLY A 141 -19.00 6.40 60.65
CA GLY A 141 -19.61 7.42 59.77
C GLY A 141 -18.78 7.95 58.60
N HIS A 142 -19.02 7.42 57.39
CA HIS A 142 -18.80 8.04 56.06
C HIS A 142 -17.61 9.01 55.85
N GLY A 143 -16.55 8.52 55.19
CA GLY A 143 -15.54 9.35 54.54
C GLY A 143 -15.74 9.44 53.02
N LEU A 144 -15.63 10.64 52.45
CA LEU A 144 -15.49 10.84 51.01
C LEU A 144 -14.07 10.46 50.57
N ILE A 145 -13.96 9.78 49.42
CA ILE A 145 -12.68 9.47 48.77
C ILE A 145 -12.55 10.43 47.58
N ALA A 146 -11.57 11.33 47.63
CA ALA A 146 -11.15 12.09 46.46
C ALA A 146 -10.50 11.14 45.44
N THR A 147 -10.73 11.40 44.15
CA THR A 147 -10.34 10.53 43.04
C THR A 147 -9.08 11.03 42.36
N ALA A 148 -8.50 10.22 41.46
CA ALA A 148 -7.29 10.61 40.74
C ALA A 148 -7.49 11.81 39.79
N MET A 149 -8.73 12.14 39.40
CA MET A 149 -9.05 13.32 38.59
C MET A 149 -8.77 14.63 39.35
N ASP A 150 -9.10 14.68 40.64
CA ASP A 150 -8.93 15.86 41.51
C ASP A 150 -7.45 16.30 41.64
N VAL A 151 -6.50 15.43 41.27
CA VAL A 151 -5.05 15.67 41.33
C VAL A 151 -4.46 16.05 39.96
N LEU A 152 -5.18 15.79 38.86
CA LEU A 152 -4.75 16.10 37.49
C LEU A 152 -5.12 17.54 37.08
N ASP A 153 -6.35 17.99 37.35
CA ASP A 153 -6.79 19.36 37.03
C ASP A 153 -5.97 20.45 37.76
N ALA A 154 -5.38 20.11 38.90
CA ALA A 154 -4.50 21.00 39.64
C ALA A 154 -3.16 21.31 38.92
N ARG A 155 -2.86 20.64 37.79
CA ARG A 155 -1.64 20.87 36.99
C ARG A 155 -1.90 21.57 35.65
N THR A 156 -2.98 21.24 34.96
CA THR A 156 -3.35 21.87 33.67
C THR A 156 -3.52 23.39 33.80
N VAL A 157 -4.00 23.88 34.94
CA VAL A 157 -4.16 25.31 35.23
C VAL A 157 -2.81 26.03 35.49
N ALA A 158 -1.74 25.31 35.82
CA ALA A 158 -0.44 25.92 36.15
C ALA A 158 0.42 26.25 34.92
N ASP A 159 0.35 25.42 33.88
CA ASP A 159 1.30 25.45 32.74
C ASP A 159 0.74 26.14 31.47
N GLY A 160 -0.47 26.69 31.52
CA GLY A 160 -1.03 27.56 30.47
C GLY A 160 -1.36 26.88 29.13
N LEU A 161 -1.40 25.54 29.09
CA LEU A 161 -1.74 24.76 27.90
C LEU A 161 -3.23 24.92 27.52
N PRO A 162 -3.58 24.87 26.22
CA PRO A 162 -4.97 24.85 25.79
C PRO A 162 -5.67 23.58 26.31
N ALA A 163 -6.90 23.73 26.80
CA ALA A 163 -7.68 22.60 27.30
C ALA A 163 -8.02 21.63 26.15
N MET A 164 -7.67 20.35 26.31
CA MET A 164 -8.18 19.29 25.42
C MET A 164 -9.70 19.22 25.56
N SER A 165 -10.43 19.17 24.44
CA SER A 165 -11.90 19.17 24.40
C SER A 165 -12.52 17.99 25.16
N ARG A 166 -11.78 16.90 25.32
CA ARG A 166 -12.11 15.74 26.14
C ARG A 166 -10.84 15.14 26.73
N PRO A 167 -10.76 14.86 28.05
CA PRO A 167 -9.66 14.05 28.58
C PRO A 167 -9.76 12.63 27.99
N PRO A 168 -8.65 12.00 27.57
CA PRO A 168 -8.69 10.68 26.92
C PRO A 168 -9.29 9.65 27.87
N ASN A 169 -10.35 8.98 27.42
CA ASN A 169 -11.09 8.05 28.26
C ASN A 169 -10.39 6.69 28.18
N LEU A 170 -9.36 6.49 29.01
CA LEU A 170 -8.32 5.42 29.00
C LEU A 170 -8.82 3.94 28.99
N LEU A 171 -10.09 3.70 28.71
CA LEU A 171 -10.79 2.43 28.65
C LEU A 171 -11.58 2.22 27.35
N ASP A 172 -11.59 3.17 26.41
CA ASP A 172 -12.32 3.06 25.13
C ASP A 172 -11.39 2.59 23.98
N TYR A 173 -11.96 1.87 23.00
CA TYR A 173 -11.23 1.17 21.93
C TYR A 173 -11.89 1.33 20.55
N TYR A 174 -11.10 1.13 19.49
CA TYR A 174 -11.51 1.29 18.10
C TYR A 174 -11.00 0.14 17.23
N ILE A 175 -11.79 -0.27 16.24
CA ILE A 175 -11.43 -1.32 15.28
C ILE A 175 -11.12 -0.71 13.92
N GLY A 176 -10.03 -1.14 13.31
CA GLY A 176 -9.73 -0.91 11.90
C GLY A 176 -9.85 -2.20 11.11
N VAL A 177 -10.37 -2.10 9.89
CA VAL A 177 -10.48 -3.20 8.92
C VAL A 177 -9.84 -2.75 7.61
N ASP A 178 -8.95 -3.57 7.07
CA ASP A 178 -8.13 -3.32 5.87
C ASP A 178 -8.38 -4.47 4.89
N VAL A 179 -8.91 -4.16 3.71
CA VAL A 179 -9.23 -5.13 2.65
C VAL A 179 -8.26 -4.97 1.49
N GLY A 180 -7.07 -5.53 1.70
CA GLY A 180 -6.03 -5.64 0.67
C GLY A 180 -6.30 -6.77 -0.34
N THR A 181 -5.59 -6.70 -1.48
CA THR A 181 -5.76 -7.57 -2.66
C THR A 181 -5.93 -9.08 -2.41
N GLY A 182 -5.27 -9.65 -1.39
CA GLY A 182 -5.32 -11.10 -1.10
C GLY A 182 -5.83 -11.46 0.30
N SER A 183 -6.14 -10.49 1.16
CA SER A 183 -6.47 -10.76 2.56
C SER A 183 -7.18 -9.59 3.24
N ALA A 184 -8.26 -9.90 3.96
CA ALA A 184 -8.83 -9.00 4.94
C ALA A 184 -7.96 -9.02 6.20
N ARG A 185 -7.77 -7.87 6.82
CA ARG A 185 -7.03 -7.67 8.08
C ARG A 185 -7.88 -6.84 9.02
N ALA A 186 -7.83 -7.14 10.31
CA ALA A 186 -8.46 -6.33 11.34
C ALA A 186 -7.50 -6.07 12.49
N CYS A 187 -7.54 -4.88 13.08
CA CYS A 187 -6.82 -4.56 14.31
C CYS A 187 -7.75 -3.87 15.32
N ILE A 188 -7.38 -3.92 16.60
CA ILE A 188 -8.04 -3.15 17.66
C ILE A 188 -7.01 -2.32 18.42
N ILE A 189 -7.28 -1.02 18.57
CA ILE A 189 -6.43 -0.04 19.26
C ILE A 189 -7.14 0.56 20.47
N ASP A 190 -6.38 1.14 21.40
CA ASP A 190 -6.91 2.03 22.44
C ASP A 190 -6.89 3.52 22.02
N GLU A 191 -7.41 4.38 22.88
CA GLU A 191 -7.35 5.85 22.83
C GLU A 191 -5.94 6.48 22.67
N THR A 192 -4.87 5.70 22.80
CA THR A 192 -3.50 6.14 22.53
C THR A 192 -2.94 5.62 21.20
N GLY A 193 -3.70 4.80 20.48
CA GLY A 193 -3.26 4.09 19.28
C GLY A 193 -2.33 2.90 19.52
N ASP A 194 -2.23 2.34 20.73
CA ASP A 194 -1.50 1.08 20.93
C ASP A 194 -2.36 -0.12 20.51
N ILE A 195 -1.97 -0.82 19.43
CA ILE A 195 -2.61 -2.06 18.94
C ILE A 195 -2.59 -3.13 20.04
N LYS A 196 -3.75 -3.75 20.31
CA LYS A 196 -3.92 -4.84 21.31
C LYS A 196 -4.01 -6.22 20.69
N ALA A 197 -4.60 -6.34 19.50
CA ALA A 197 -4.60 -7.55 18.68
C ALA A 197 -4.69 -7.19 17.18
N LEU A 198 -4.22 -8.11 16.34
CA LEU A 198 -4.19 -8.01 14.88
C LEU A 198 -4.50 -9.39 14.29
N ALA A 199 -5.47 -9.47 13.39
CA ALA A 199 -5.85 -10.68 12.68
C ALA A 199 -5.81 -10.47 11.17
N SER A 200 -5.70 -11.56 10.43
CA SER A 200 -5.80 -11.60 8.97
C SER A 200 -6.48 -12.89 8.52
N GLU A 201 -7.22 -12.82 7.42
CA GLU A 201 -7.76 -13.98 6.70
C GLU A 201 -7.63 -13.77 5.19
N ASN A 202 -7.40 -14.85 4.45
CA ASN A 202 -7.20 -14.80 3.00
C ASN A 202 -8.54 -14.68 2.27
N ILE A 203 -8.63 -13.73 1.34
CA ILE A 203 -9.80 -13.53 0.47
C ILE A 203 -9.65 -14.41 -0.78
N LYS A 204 -10.75 -14.96 -1.29
CA LYS A 204 -10.76 -15.68 -2.56
C LYS A 204 -10.58 -14.74 -3.74
N LEU A 205 -9.68 -15.11 -4.65
CA LEU A 205 -9.46 -14.44 -5.93
C LEU A 205 -9.87 -15.38 -7.06
N TRP A 206 -10.69 -14.89 -7.99
CA TRP A 206 -11.01 -15.59 -9.23
C TRP A 206 -10.34 -14.89 -10.40
N GLN A 207 -9.77 -15.67 -11.31
CA GLN A 207 -9.21 -15.21 -12.57
C GLN A 207 -9.87 -16.02 -13.70
N PRO A 208 -11.01 -15.58 -14.26
CA PRO A 208 -11.68 -16.32 -15.32
C PRO A 208 -10.88 -16.31 -16.63
N GLU A 209 -10.19 -15.19 -16.92
CA GLU A 209 -9.35 -15.00 -18.11
C GLU A 209 -8.09 -14.18 -17.79
N THR A 210 -7.16 -14.06 -18.74
CA THR A 210 -5.95 -13.24 -18.58
C THR A 210 -6.33 -11.75 -18.50
N GLY A 211 -5.94 -11.07 -17.41
CA GLY A 211 -6.28 -9.67 -17.16
C GLY A 211 -7.62 -9.45 -16.44
N TYR A 212 -8.45 -10.49 -16.30
CA TYR A 212 -9.72 -10.44 -15.59
C TYR A 212 -9.51 -10.94 -14.15
N TYR A 213 -9.87 -10.13 -13.16
CA TYR A 213 -9.66 -10.43 -11.74
C TYR A 213 -10.88 -10.05 -10.90
N GLU A 214 -11.45 -11.02 -10.21
CA GLU A 214 -12.76 -10.92 -9.57
C GLU A 214 -12.71 -11.37 -8.11
N GLN A 215 -13.54 -10.74 -7.28
CA GLN A 215 -13.78 -11.10 -5.88
C GLN A 215 -15.29 -11.09 -5.57
N SER A 216 -15.64 -11.41 -4.32
CA SER A 216 -17.01 -11.43 -3.82
C SER A 216 -17.13 -10.63 -2.52
N THR A 217 -18.10 -9.73 -2.43
CA THR A 217 -18.38 -9.02 -1.16
C THR A 217 -18.86 -9.97 -0.06
N THR A 218 -19.52 -11.08 -0.42
CA THR A 218 -19.94 -12.13 0.53
C THR A 218 -18.73 -12.81 1.17
N ASP A 219 -17.72 -13.14 0.37
CA ASP A 219 -16.47 -13.75 0.83
C ASP A 219 -15.66 -12.79 1.71
N ILE A 220 -15.46 -11.56 1.22
CA ILE A 220 -14.74 -10.49 1.92
C ILE A 220 -15.38 -10.21 3.29
N TRP A 221 -16.71 -10.08 3.34
CA TRP A 221 -17.42 -9.81 4.59
C TRP A 221 -17.33 -10.97 5.59
N GLN A 222 -17.30 -12.24 5.13
CA GLN A 222 -17.01 -13.38 5.99
C GLN A 222 -15.59 -13.28 6.59
N CYS A 223 -14.57 -13.05 5.76
CA CYS A 223 -13.18 -12.90 6.21
C CYS A 223 -13.03 -11.74 7.22
N ILE A 224 -13.72 -10.61 7.02
CA ILE A 224 -13.78 -9.50 7.99
C ILE A 224 -14.40 -9.97 9.30
N CYS A 225 -15.56 -10.65 9.27
CA CYS A 225 -16.22 -11.12 10.49
C CYS A 225 -15.34 -12.08 11.29
N GLU A 226 -14.59 -12.97 10.61
CA GLU A 226 -13.64 -13.87 11.25
C GLU A 226 -12.44 -13.12 11.85
N CYS A 227 -11.88 -12.13 11.15
CA CYS A 227 -10.83 -11.25 11.67
C CYS A 227 -11.28 -10.44 12.90
N VAL A 228 -12.45 -9.81 12.82
CA VAL A 228 -12.99 -8.94 13.89
C VAL A 228 -13.29 -9.74 15.15
N ARG A 229 -13.97 -10.89 15.03
CA ARG A 229 -14.18 -11.81 16.16
C ARG A 229 -12.86 -12.28 16.78
N ARG A 230 -11.83 -12.53 15.97
CA ARG A 230 -10.50 -12.93 16.45
C ARG A 230 -9.83 -11.82 17.27
N VAL A 231 -9.75 -10.58 16.77
CA VAL A 231 -9.09 -9.50 17.54
C VAL A 231 -9.83 -9.13 18.81
N VAL A 232 -11.17 -9.22 18.84
CA VAL A 232 -11.95 -9.02 20.06
C VAL A 232 -11.62 -10.11 21.10
N SER A 233 -11.57 -11.38 20.67
CA SER A 233 -11.21 -12.52 21.53
C SER A 233 -9.77 -12.44 22.06
N GLU A 234 -8.80 -12.18 21.18
CA GLU A 234 -7.37 -12.19 21.51
C GLU A 234 -6.92 -10.96 22.31
N SER A 235 -7.51 -9.79 22.08
CA SER A 235 -7.20 -8.58 22.84
C SER A 235 -7.71 -8.60 24.28
N ASN A 236 -8.65 -9.51 24.60
CA ASN A 236 -9.35 -9.59 25.89
C ASN A 236 -10.06 -8.27 26.29
N VAL A 237 -10.44 -7.45 25.30
CA VAL A 237 -11.18 -6.19 25.49
C VAL A 237 -12.67 -6.48 25.75
N ASP A 238 -13.25 -5.78 26.72
CA ASP A 238 -14.70 -5.73 26.94
C ASP A 238 -15.39 -5.12 25.70
N PRO A 239 -16.24 -5.87 24.96
CA PRO A 239 -16.83 -5.35 23.72
C PRO A 239 -17.67 -4.09 23.89
N SER A 240 -18.21 -3.82 25.09
CA SER A 240 -18.94 -2.57 25.39
C SER A 240 -18.06 -1.32 25.37
N ARG A 241 -16.73 -1.50 25.36
CA ARG A 241 -15.73 -0.45 25.25
C ARG A 241 -15.29 -0.14 23.82
N ILE A 242 -15.66 -0.96 22.86
CA ILE A 242 -15.43 -0.66 21.44
C ILE A 242 -16.43 0.41 21.04
N LYS A 243 -15.96 1.58 20.57
CA LYS A 243 -16.81 2.75 20.28
C LYS A 243 -17.00 3.03 18.81
N GLY A 244 -16.02 2.67 17.98
CA GLY A 244 -16.11 2.84 16.54
C GLY A 244 -15.34 1.78 15.75
N ILE A 245 -15.75 1.60 14.50
CA ILE A 245 -15.10 0.78 13.49
C ILE A 245 -14.92 1.59 12.21
N GLY A 246 -13.77 1.43 11.56
CA GLY A 246 -13.47 2.04 10.27
C GLY A 246 -12.96 1.01 9.27
N PHE A 247 -13.21 1.26 7.99
CA PHE A 247 -12.91 0.37 6.88
C PHE A 247 -12.02 1.06 5.85
N ASP A 248 -10.99 0.35 5.38
CA ASP A 248 -10.26 0.65 4.17
C ASP A 248 -10.25 -0.55 3.22
N ALA A 249 -10.09 -0.29 1.92
CA ALA A 249 -10.07 -1.32 0.89
C ALA A 249 -9.26 -0.92 -0.34
N THR A 250 -8.85 -1.89 -1.15
CA THR A 250 -8.44 -1.61 -2.54
C THR A 250 -9.57 -0.93 -3.32
N CYS A 251 -9.24 0.00 -4.22
CA CYS A 251 -10.19 0.67 -5.11
C CYS A 251 -10.73 -0.27 -6.20
N SER A 252 -11.72 -1.07 -5.81
CA SER A 252 -12.31 -2.13 -6.63
C SER A 252 -13.82 -1.94 -6.74
N LEU A 253 -14.34 -2.06 -7.97
CA LEU A 253 -15.74 -1.78 -8.27
C LEU A 253 -16.63 -2.93 -7.78
N ALA A 254 -17.41 -2.69 -6.72
CA ALA A 254 -18.41 -3.60 -6.20
C ALA A 254 -19.80 -3.27 -6.78
N VAL A 255 -20.51 -4.31 -7.25
CA VAL A 255 -21.81 -4.16 -7.93
C VAL A 255 -22.90 -4.91 -7.17
N PHE A 256 -24.05 -4.25 -7.02
CA PHE A 256 -25.24 -4.78 -6.36
C PHE A 256 -26.49 -4.56 -7.23
N THR A 257 -27.59 -5.20 -6.89
CA THR A 257 -28.92 -4.83 -7.41
C THR A 257 -29.42 -3.56 -6.74
N ASP A 258 -29.96 -2.64 -7.54
CA ASP A 258 -30.53 -1.37 -7.09
C ASP A 258 -31.84 -1.57 -6.31
N ASP A 259 -32.58 -2.62 -6.63
CA ASP A 259 -33.89 -2.96 -6.06
C ASP A 259 -33.85 -3.93 -4.86
N THR A 260 -32.74 -4.65 -4.64
CA THR A 260 -32.61 -5.63 -3.54
C THR A 260 -31.30 -5.57 -2.73
N ASN A 261 -30.30 -4.78 -3.14
CA ASN A 261 -28.93 -4.77 -2.59
C ASN A 261 -28.28 -6.17 -2.50
N GLU A 262 -28.63 -7.07 -3.43
CA GLU A 262 -28.03 -8.40 -3.59
C GLU A 262 -26.78 -8.31 -4.50
N PRO A 263 -25.73 -9.16 -4.29
CA PRO A 263 -24.55 -9.19 -5.15
C PRO A 263 -24.90 -9.41 -6.63
N MET A 264 -24.49 -8.49 -7.51
CA MET A 264 -24.71 -8.60 -8.96
C MET A 264 -23.48 -9.21 -9.63
N PRO A 265 -23.57 -10.37 -10.30
CA PRO A 265 -22.43 -11.00 -10.95
C PRO A 265 -21.80 -10.10 -12.03
N VAL A 266 -20.47 -9.98 -12.01
CA VAL A 266 -19.68 -9.21 -12.99
C VAL A 266 -18.97 -10.08 -14.04
N THR A 267 -19.08 -11.41 -13.90
CA THR A 267 -18.50 -12.38 -14.83
C THR A 267 -19.35 -12.52 -16.10
N GLY A 268 -18.79 -12.16 -17.26
CA GLY A 268 -19.40 -12.44 -18.56
C GLY A 268 -19.20 -13.90 -19.03
N PRO A 269 -19.85 -14.31 -20.13
CA PRO A 269 -20.83 -13.54 -20.90
C PRO A 269 -22.27 -13.66 -20.36
N ASP A 270 -22.53 -14.64 -19.49
CA ASP A 270 -23.86 -14.96 -18.96
C ASP A 270 -24.34 -13.98 -17.87
N PHE A 271 -23.42 -13.40 -17.09
CA PHE A 271 -23.71 -12.59 -15.88
C PHE A 271 -24.63 -13.30 -14.87
N ALA A 272 -24.60 -14.64 -14.88
CA ALA A 272 -25.29 -15.50 -13.94
C ALA A 272 -24.45 -15.74 -12.67
N ASN A 273 -25.12 -15.91 -11.52
CA ASN A 273 -24.44 -16.28 -10.29
C ASN A 273 -24.14 -17.79 -10.29
N ASP A 274 -22.86 -18.15 -10.12
CA ASP A 274 -22.35 -19.52 -10.06
C ASP A 274 -22.40 -20.13 -8.64
N GLY A 275 -22.90 -19.38 -7.66
CA GLY A 275 -22.87 -19.73 -6.23
C GLY A 275 -21.64 -19.20 -5.50
N HIS A 276 -20.91 -18.25 -6.10
CA HIS A 276 -19.76 -17.58 -5.49
C HIS A 276 -19.91 -16.07 -5.36
N ASP A 277 -21.08 -15.49 -5.71
CA ASP A 277 -21.37 -14.07 -5.56
C ASP A 277 -20.25 -13.16 -6.11
N ARG A 278 -19.72 -13.49 -7.31
CA ARG A 278 -18.60 -12.76 -7.94
C ARG A 278 -19.05 -11.40 -8.47
N ASN A 279 -19.12 -10.42 -7.57
CA ASN A 279 -19.69 -9.09 -7.80
C ASN A 279 -18.69 -7.93 -7.70
N VAL A 280 -17.40 -8.22 -7.50
CA VAL A 280 -16.33 -7.21 -7.43
C VAL A 280 -15.39 -7.37 -8.61
N ILE A 281 -15.22 -6.29 -9.41
CA ILE A 281 -14.13 -6.18 -10.38
C ILE A 281 -12.93 -5.55 -9.65
N LEU A 282 -11.87 -6.34 -9.45
CA LEU A 282 -10.70 -5.96 -8.65
C LEU A 282 -9.96 -4.75 -9.25
N TRP A 283 -9.25 -3.99 -8.42
CA TRP A 283 -8.47 -2.82 -8.86
C TRP A 283 -7.54 -3.15 -10.04
N LEU A 284 -6.80 -4.26 -9.97
CA LEU A 284 -5.85 -4.72 -11.00
C LEU A 284 -6.49 -5.43 -12.21
N ASP A 285 -7.82 -5.46 -12.29
CA ASP A 285 -8.53 -5.93 -13.49
C ASP A 285 -8.35 -4.95 -14.65
N HIS A 286 -7.87 -5.47 -15.77
CA HIS A 286 -7.51 -4.72 -16.99
C HIS A 286 -8.46 -5.08 -18.16
N ARG A 287 -9.69 -5.55 -17.90
CA ARG A 287 -10.70 -5.81 -18.95
C ARG A 287 -11.15 -4.59 -19.79
N PRO A 288 -11.25 -3.34 -19.27
CA PRO A 288 -11.92 -2.25 -19.98
C PRO A 288 -10.97 -1.46 -20.89
N VAL A 289 -10.24 -2.14 -21.78
CA VAL A 289 -9.20 -1.53 -22.64
C VAL A 289 -9.81 -0.49 -23.59
N GLU A 290 -10.77 -0.91 -24.42
CA GLU A 290 -11.42 -0.07 -25.42
C GLU A 290 -12.19 1.09 -24.76
N GLU A 291 -12.83 0.83 -23.61
CA GLU A 291 -13.51 1.83 -22.81
C GLU A 291 -12.56 2.89 -22.27
N THR A 292 -11.38 2.47 -21.79
CA THR A 292 -10.34 3.40 -21.30
C THR A 292 -9.80 4.26 -22.43
N GLU A 293 -9.58 3.71 -23.62
CA GLU A 293 -9.16 4.48 -24.79
C GLU A 293 -10.25 5.45 -25.26
N LYS A 294 -11.51 4.99 -25.32
CA LYS A 294 -12.68 5.82 -25.64
C LYS A 294 -12.83 6.99 -24.66
N ILE A 295 -12.81 6.73 -23.35
CA ILE A 295 -12.85 7.76 -22.31
C ILE A 295 -11.72 8.78 -22.49
N ASN A 296 -10.48 8.31 -22.68
CA ASN A 296 -9.32 9.18 -22.85
C ASN A 296 -9.32 9.96 -24.18
N SER A 297 -9.98 9.44 -25.23
CA SER A 297 -10.13 10.13 -26.51
C SER A 297 -10.95 11.43 -26.41
N THR A 298 -11.87 11.50 -25.45
CA THR A 298 -12.78 12.66 -25.24
C THR A 298 -12.04 13.95 -24.91
N LYS A 299 -10.90 13.85 -24.20
CA LYS A 299 -10.17 14.99 -23.61
C LYS A 299 -11.05 15.87 -22.71
N HIS A 300 -12.04 15.26 -22.06
CA HIS A 300 -12.95 15.96 -21.16
C HIS A 300 -12.20 16.67 -20.02
N ASN A 301 -12.70 17.83 -19.57
CA ASN A 301 -12.04 18.64 -18.53
C ASN A 301 -11.75 17.85 -17.24
N LEU A 302 -12.67 16.96 -16.84
CA LEU A 302 -12.52 15.99 -15.74
C LEU A 302 -11.18 15.23 -15.77
N LEU A 303 -10.65 14.88 -16.94
CA LEU A 303 -9.43 14.08 -17.07
C LEU A 303 -8.19 14.77 -16.49
N LYS A 304 -8.21 16.09 -16.28
CA LYS A 304 -7.10 16.81 -15.64
C LYS A 304 -6.89 16.40 -14.17
N TYR A 305 -7.94 15.94 -13.48
CA TYR A 305 -7.88 15.44 -12.10
C TYR A 305 -7.28 14.02 -11.99
N VAL A 306 -7.11 13.32 -13.11
CA VAL A 306 -6.45 12.00 -13.18
C VAL A 306 -5.14 12.11 -13.96
N GLY A 307 -4.40 13.21 -13.80
CA GLY A 307 -3.10 13.44 -14.46
C GLY A 307 -3.16 13.63 -15.98
N GLY A 308 -4.36 13.82 -16.54
CA GLY A 308 -4.62 13.99 -17.97
C GLY A 308 -5.17 12.74 -18.67
N LYS A 309 -5.18 11.57 -18.01
CA LYS A 309 -5.77 10.32 -18.55
C LYS A 309 -6.29 9.42 -17.44
N MET A 310 -7.50 8.91 -17.60
CA MET A 310 -8.08 7.89 -16.71
C MET A 310 -7.32 6.56 -16.86
N SER A 311 -7.00 5.90 -15.75
CA SER A 311 -6.39 4.56 -15.75
C SER A 311 -7.42 3.49 -16.08
N ILE A 312 -6.98 2.39 -16.68
CA ILE A 312 -7.78 1.17 -16.90
C ILE A 312 -8.25 0.53 -15.58
N GLU A 313 -7.54 0.80 -14.50
CA GLU A 313 -7.80 0.29 -13.15
C GLU A 313 -8.92 1.07 -12.45
N MET A 314 -9.26 2.27 -12.92
CA MET A 314 -10.33 3.11 -12.37
C MET A 314 -11.72 2.60 -12.74
N GLU A 315 -12.76 3.08 -12.06
CA GLU A 315 -14.05 2.41 -12.05
C GLU A 315 -14.96 2.76 -13.23
N ILE A 316 -14.93 4.00 -13.75
CA ILE A 316 -15.79 4.39 -14.88
C ILE A 316 -15.50 3.57 -16.16
N PRO A 317 -14.24 3.25 -16.54
CA PRO A 317 -13.97 2.25 -17.58
C PRO A 317 -14.64 0.89 -17.31
N LYS A 318 -14.58 0.40 -16.06
CA LYS A 318 -15.18 -0.89 -15.66
C LYS A 318 -16.71 -0.86 -15.71
N VAL A 319 -17.34 0.25 -15.30
CA VAL A 319 -18.79 0.50 -15.45
C VAL A 319 -19.18 0.58 -16.94
N LEU A 320 -18.37 1.21 -17.79
CA LEU A 320 -18.62 1.26 -19.24
C LEU A 320 -18.41 -0.10 -19.92
N TRP A 321 -17.48 -0.92 -19.45
CA TRP A 321 -17.31 -2.29 -19.95
C TRP A 321 -18.52 -3.15 -19.57
N LEU A 322 -19.01 -3.03 -18.33
CA LEU A 322 -20.28 -3.64 -17.93
C LEU A 322 -21.44 -3.13 -18.79
N LYS A 323 -21.49 -1.83 -19.12
CA LYS A 323 -22.53 -1.26 -20.01
C LYS A 323 -22.51 -1.87 -21.42
N ASN A 324 -21.32 -2.19 -21.94
CA ASN A 324 -21.15 -2.73 -23.29
C ASN A 324 -21.39 -4.24 -23.36
N ASN A 325 -21.05 -4.99 -22.30
CA ASN A 325 -21.03 -6.45 -22.31
C ASN A 325 -22.21 -7.11 -21.56
N MET A 326 -22.76 -6.46 -20.53
CA MET A 326 -23.88 -7.00 -19.74
C MET A 326 -25.23 -6.76 -20.43
N PRO A 327 -26.18 -7.72 -20.38
CA PRO A 327 -27.55 -7.53 -20.88
C PRO A 327 -28.20 -6.23 -20.36
N PRO A 328 -28.83 -5.40 -21.21
CA PRO A 328 -29.29 -4.06 -20.81
C PRO A 328 -30.27 -4.02 -19.63
N GLU A 329 -31.06 -5.08 -19.45
CA GLU A 329 -31.99 -5.25 -18.33
C GLU A 329 -31.30 -5.63 -17.01
N LEU A 330 -30.17 -6.35 -17.07
CA LEU A 330 -29.31 -6.60 -15.90
C LEU A 330 -28.53 -5.33 -15.57
N PHE A 331 -27.87 -4.71 -16.56
CA PHE A 331 -27.18 -3.44 -16.37
C PHE A 331 -28.14 -2.35 -15.84
N GLY A 332 -29.40 -2.35 -16.28
CA GLY A 332 -30.44 -1.44 -15.81
C GLY A 332 -30.68 -1.49 -14.29
N ARG A 333 -30.37 -2.62 -13.65
CA ARG A 333 -30.50 -2.87 -12.19
C ARG A 333 -29.19 -2.72 -11.41
N CYS A 334 -28.05 -2.40 -12.04
CA CYS A 334 -26.76 -2.36 -11.33
C CYS A 334 -26.54 -1.07 -10.53
N LYS A 335 -26.34 -1.18 -9.22
CA LYS A 335 -25.92 -0.10 -8.32
C LYS A 335 -24.42 -0.25 -8.03
N PHE A 336 -23.67 0.86 -8.04
CA PHE A 336 -22.21 0.84 -8.05
C PHE A 336 -21.61 1.49 -6.79
N TYR A 337 -20.58 0.85 -6.25
CA TYR A 337 -19.81 1.28 -5.07
C TYR A 337 -18.32 0.99 -5.34
N ASP A 338 -17.43 1.84 -4.83
CA ASP A 338 -16.06 1.39 -4.53
C ASP A 338 -16.15 0.42 -3.34
N LEU A 339 -15.27 -0.58 -3.27
CA LEU A 339 -15.27 -1.59 -2.22
C LEU A 339 -15.24 -0.97 -0.79
N SER A 340 -14.58 0.17 -0.59
CA SER A 340 -14.59 0.87 0.71
C SER A 340 -15.99 1.37 1.10
N ASP A 341 -16.79 1.85 0.13
CA ASP A 341 -18.19 2.25 0.34
C ASP A 341 -19.11 1.04 0.50
N ALA A 342 -18.86 -0.05 -0.26
CA ALA A 342 -19.62 -1.30 -0.13
C ALA A 342 -19.47 -1.90 1.29
N LEU A 343 -18.30 -1.78 1.91
CA LEU A 343 -18.07 -2.23 3.28
C LEU A 343 -18.81 -1.37 4.31
N THR A 344 -18.85 -0.04 4.14
CA THR A 344 -19.65 0.82 5.06
C THR A 344 -21.15 0.61 4.86
N HIS A 345 -21.61 0.34 3.63
CA HIS A 345 -22.98 -0.06 3.32
C HIS A 345 -23.35 -1.36 4.04
N LEU A 346 -22.59 -2.45 3.85
CA LEU A 346 -22.80 -3.73 4.53
C LEU A 346 -22.71 -3.63 6.07
N ALA A 347 -21.99 -2.64 6.59
CA ALA A 347 -21.87 -2.39 8.02
C ALA A 347 -23.06 -1.60 8.61
N THR A 348 -23.78 -0.78 7.83
CA THR A 348 -24.72 0.24 8.36
C THR A 348 -26.11 0.22 7.74
N ASP A 349 -26.31 -0.49 6.62
CA ASP A 349 -27.46 -0.40 5.72
C ASP A 349 -27.64 1.03 5.10
N ASN A 350 -26.63 1.90 5.15
CA ASN A 350 -26.65 3.27 4.60
C ASN A 350 -26.07 3.34 3.18
N ASP A 351 -26.57 4.26 2.36
CA ASP A 351 -26.14 4.50 0.96
C ASP A 351 -25.19 5.70 0.80
N ALA A 352 -24.65 6.23 1.89
CA ALA A 352 -23.61 7.25 1.83
C ALA A 352 -22.36 6.77 1.07
N ARG A 353 -21.59 7.72 0.53
CA ARG A 353 -20.31 7.48 -0.18
C ARG A 353 -19.17 8.23 0.49
N SER A 354 -17.95 7.74 0.34
CA SER A 354 -16.75 8.48 0.70
C SER A 354 -16.40 9.50 -0.39
N PHE A 355 -15.89 10.67 0.00
CA PHE A 355 -15.19 11.52 -0.98
C PHE A 355 -13.91 10.83 -1.50
N CYS A 356 -13.26 9.97 -0.71
CA CYS A 356 -12.01 9.31 -1.10
C CYS A 356 -12.17 8.38 -2.31
N SER A 357 -13.14 7.48 -2.29
CA SER A 357 -13.45 6.59 -3.41
C SER A 357 -13.90 7.37 -4.66
N THR A 358 -14.97 8.13 -4.50
CA THR A 358 -15.73 8.74 -5.59
C THR A 358 -14.92 9.80 -6.35
N VAL A 359 -14.17 10.64 -5.63
CA VAL A 359 -13.29 11.65 -6.24
C VAL A 359 -12.08 10.99 -6.92
N CYS A 360 -11.42 10.05 -6.24
CA CYS A 360 -10.12 9.54 -6.71
C CYS A 360 -10.20 8.47 -7.80
N LYS A 361 -11.35 7.80 -7.99
CA LYS A 361 -11.48 6.61 -8.85
C LYS A 361 -12.75 6.58 -9.72
N GLN A 362 -13.82 7.27 -9.32
CA GLN A 362 -15.06 7.38 -10.11
C GLN A 362 -15.19 8.72 -10.88
N GLY A 363 -14.27 9.67 -10.70
CA GLY A 363 -14.27 10.94 -11.43
C GLY A 363 -15.28 11.97 -10.94
N TYR A 364 -15.72 11.87 -9.68
CA TYR A 364 -16.55 12.88 -9.03
C TYR A 364 -15.73 14.18 -8.82
N VAL A 365 -16.25 15.33 -9.26
CA VAL A 365 -15.59 16.65 -9.08
C VAL A 365 -16.41 17.46 -8.06
N PRO A 366 -15.97 17.59 -6.79
CA PRO A 366 -16.81 18.10 -5.70
C PRO A 366 -17.50 19.44 -5.97
N ILE A 367 -18.69 19.63 -5.38
CA ILE A 367 -19.52 20.81 -5.64
C ILE A 367 -18.76 22.11 -5.28
N GLY A 368 -18.73 23.05 -6.23
CA GLY A 368 -17.96 24.29 -6.13
C GLY A 368 -16.49 24.19 -6.57
N VAL A 369 -15.99 23.00 -6.92
CA VAL A 369 -14.73 22.83 -7.65
C VAL A 369 -15.02 22.94 -9.15
N ASP A 370 -14.28 23.81 -9.86
CA ASP A 370 -14.33 23.88 -11.33
C ASP A 370 -15.74 24.16 -11.91
N ASP A 371 -16.53 24.99 -11.20
CA ASP A 371 -17.96 25.27 -11.45
C ASP A 371 -18.90 24.05 -11.39
N SER A 372 -18.44 22.91 -10.85
CA SER A 372 -19.25 21.70 -10.65
C SER A 372 -20.45 21.98 -9.74
N ALA A 373 -21.66 21.83 -10.30
CA ALA A 373 -22.92 22.07 -9.61
C ALA A 373 -23.57 20.80 -9.01
N LYS A 374 -23.22 19.61 -9.53
CA LYS A 374 -23.80 18.31 -9.14
C LYS A 374 -22.79 17.32 -8.55
N GLY A 375 -21.48 17.63 -8.58
CA GLY A 375 -20.43 16.65 -8.33
C GLY A 375 -20.14 15.80 -9.57
N TRP A 376 -21.14 15.02 -9.99
CA TRP A 376 -21.14 14.25 -11.24
C TRP A 376 -21.26 15.16 -12.47
N GLN A 377 -20.47 14.83 -13.51
CA GLN A 377 -20.43 15.58 -14.77
C GLN A 377 -21.35 14.90 -15.81
N GLU A 378 -22.52 15.50 -16.06
CA GLU A 378 -23.58 14.93 -16.89
C GLU A 378 -23.19 14.82 -18.38
N ASP A 379 -22.50 15.84 -18.88
CA ASP A 379 -21.94 15.88 -20.24
C ASP A 379 -20.83 14.84 -20.48
N PHE A 380 -20.00 14.55 -19.47
CA PHE A 380 -19.03 13.45 -19.51
C PHE A 380 -19.74 12.10 -19.66
N PHE A 381 -20.74 11.82 -18.81
CA PHE A 381 -21.50 10.56 -18.83
C PHE A 381 -22.27 10.39 -20.16
N GLU A 382 -22.90 11.44 -20.68
CA GLU A 382 -23.50 11.43 -22.02
C GLU A 382 -22.46 11.11 -23.10
N THR A 383 -21.30 11.81 -23.10
CA THR A 383 -20.25 11.67 -24.11
C THR A 383 -19.65 10.26 -24.18
N ILE A 384 -19.44 9.61 -23.03
CA ILE A 384 -18.85 8.25 -22.98
C ILE A 384 -19.87 7.13 -23.19
N GLY A 385 -21.18 7.43 -23.11
CA GLY A 385 -22.27 6.46 -23.30
C GLY A 385 -22.90 5.90 -22.01
N LEU A 386 -22.66 6.55 -20.86
CA LEU A 386 -23.24 6.23 -19.56
C LEU A 386 -24.36 7.20 -19.13
N GLY A 387 -24.91 8.01 -20.04
CA GLY A 387 -25.96 8.99 -19.75
C GLY A 387 -27.29 8.41 -19.21
N ASP A 388 -27.46 7.08 -19.20
CA ASP A 388 -28.56 6.45 -18.47
C ASP A 388 -28.33 6.38 -16.95
N LEU A 389 -27.08 6.49 -16.47
CA LEU A 389 -26.74 6.62 -15.06
C LEU A 389 -26.98 8.04 -14.52
N SER A 390 -27.02 9.07 -15.37
CA SER A 390 -27.31 10.46 -14.96
C SER A 390 -28.78 10.69 -14.56
N LYS A 391 -29.66 9.74 -14.90
CA LYS A 391 -31.08 9.76 -14.52
C LYS A 391 -31.24 9.70 -13.00
N ASN A 392 -32.40 10.16 -12.52
CA ASN A 392 -32.75 10.23 -11.09
C ASN A 392 -31.66 10.92 -10.22
N ASN A 393 -30.95 11.90 -10.78
CA ASN A 393 -29.79 12.54 -10.13
C ASN A 393 -28.72 11.53 -9.67
N PHE A 394 -28.24 10.67 -10.58
CA PHE A 394 -27.12 9.75 -10.33
C PHE A 394 -27.34 8.74 -9.19
N GLU A 395 -28.60 8.41 -8.89
CA GLU A 395 -29.04 7.48 -7.83
C GLU A 395 -28.18 6.19 -7.75
N ARG A 396 -28.03 5.50 -8.88
CA ARG A 396 -27.27 4.25 -9.02
C ARG A 396 -25.75 4.37 -8.83
N MET A 397 -25.22 5.61 -8.78
CA MET A 397 -23.81 5.93 -8.46
C MET A 397 -23.63 6.47 -7.03
N GLY A 398 -24.70 6.55 -6.22
CA GLY A 398 -24.68 7.16 -4.88
C GLY A 398 -25.29 8.57 -4.81
N GLY A 399 -25.95 9.03 -5.87
CA GLY A 399 -26.74 10.27 -5.91
C GLY A 399 -25.93 11.56 -6.05
N VAL A 400 -26.64 12.69 -6.09
CA VAL A 400 -26.07 14.04 -5.96
C VAL A 400 -26.05 14.45 -4.48
N HIS A 401 -24.87 14.86 -3.99
CA HIS A 401 -24.67 15.25 -2.60
C HIS A 401 -25.65 16.34 -2.15
N GLY A 402 -26.37 16.08 -1.06
CA GLY A 402 -27.35 17.02 -0.49
C GLY A 402 -28.70 17.08 -1.23
N VAL A 403 -28.93 16.22 -2.22
CA VAL A 403 -30.19 16.12 -2.97
C VAL A 403 -30.83 14.74 -2.79
N ASN A 404 -30.10 13.69 -3.18
CA ASN A 404 -30.49 12.28 -3.04
C ASN A 404 -29.31 11.36 -2.66
N GLY A 405 -28.09 11.92 -2.58
CA GLY A 405 -26.90 11.25 -2.07
C GLY A 405 -26.31 11.99 -0.87
N THR A 406 -25.53 11.28 -0.06
CA THR A 406 -24.75 11.84 1.06
C THR A 406 -23.30 11.40 0.92
N TYR A 407 -22.37 12.34 1.06
CA TYR A 407 -20.94 12.08 0.90
C TYR A 407 -20.19 12.56 2.14
N TYR A 408 -19.18 11.80 2.56
CA TYR A 408 -18.45 12.02 3.80
C TYR A 408 -16.93 11.96 3.59
N SER A 409 -16.22 12.84 4.28
CA SER A 409 -14.75 12.84 4.36
C SER A 409 -14.28 11.69 5.26
N ALA A 410 -13.00 11.31 5.16
CA ALA A 410 -12.44 10.16 5.87
C ALA A 410 -12.82 10.10 7.37
N GLY A 411 -13.50 9.03 7.75
CA GLY A 411 -13.88 8.74 9.13
C GLY A 411 -15.07 9.50 9.69
N GLU A 412 -15.65 10.48 8.97
CA GLU A 412 -16.90 11.11 9.41
C GLU A 412 -18.02 10.07 9.57
N SER A 413 -18.90 10.26 10.55
CA SER A 413 -19.83 9.21 10.98
C SER A 413 -20.92 8.94 9.93
N VAL A 414 -20.85 7.76 9.29
CA VAL A 414 -21.86 7.23 8.37
C VAL A 414 -23.12 6.77 9.13
N GLY A 415 -22.96 6.44 10.41
CA GLY A 415 -24.02 5.92 11.26
C GLY A 415 -23.45 4.96 12.32
N THR A 416 -24.24 3.96 12.69
CA THR A 416 -23.80 2.89 13.59
C THR A 416 -23.99 1.52 12.96
N LEU A 417 -23.29 0.50 13.46
CA LEU A 417 -23.46 -0.88 13.00
C LEU A 417 -24.93 -1.30 12.97
N SER A 418 -25.38 -1.81 11.82
CA SER A 418 -26.73 -2.37 11.68
C SER A 418 -26.88 -3.61 12.58
N ARG A 419 -28.13 -4.00 12.89
CA ARG A 419 -28.37 -5.19 13.74
C ARG A 419 -27.75 -6.45 13.15
N GLN A 420 -27.76 -6.57 11.81
CA GLN A 420 -27.17 -7.69 11.10
C GLN A 420 -25.64 -7.62 11.16
N ALA A 421 -25.04 -6.47 10.85
CA ALA A 421 -23.59 -6.29 10.90
C ALA A 421 -23.03 -6.51 12.32
N ALA A 422 -23.65 -5.94 13.35
CA ALA A 422 -23.25 -6.13 14.75
C ALA A 422 -23.27 -7.62 15.15
N TYR A 423 -24.34 -8.35 14.80
CA TYR A 423 -24.44 -9.79 15.06
C TYR A 423 -23.38 -10.60 14.29
N GLN A 424 -23.14 -10.27 13.02
CA GLN A 424 -22.13 -10.95 12.20
C GLN A 424 -20.70 -10.69 12.70
N LEU A 425 -20.36 -9.44 13.01
CA LEU A 425 -19.05 -9.05 13.55
C LEU A 425 -18.82 -9.55 15.00
N GLY A 426 -19.88 -9.94 15.72
CA GLY A 426 -19.81 -10.37 17.11
C GLY A 426 -19.67 -9.20 18.11
N LEU A 427 -20.24 -8.04 17.75
CA LEU A 427 -20.10 -6.78 18.45
C LEU A 427 -21.44 -6.26 19.02
N PRO A 428 -21.41 -5.38 20.04
CA PRO A 428 -22.59 -4.61 20.45
C PRO A 428 -23.17 -3.74 19.33
N MET A 429 -24.47 -3.47 19.40
CA MET A 429 -25.12 -2.43 18.59
C MET A 429 -24.68 -1.03 19.05
N GLY A 430 -24.74 -0.04 18.14
CA GLY A 430 -24.46 1.36 18.47
C GLY A 430 -22.99 1.78 18.35
N ILE A 431 -22.10 0.88 17.94
CA ILE A 431 -20.73 1.23 17.53
C ILE A 431 -20.80 2.10 16.28
N ALA A 432 -20.12 3.26 16.29
CA ALA A 432 -20.09 4.19 15.17
C ALA A 432 -19.28 3.62 13.98
N VAL A 433 -19.70 3.94 12.76
CA VAL A 433 -18.99 3.53 11.52
C VAL A 433 -18.47 4.77 10.81
N GLY A 434 -17.16 4.82 10.59
CA GLY A 434 -16.50 5.90 9.87
C GLY A 434 -16.58 5.73 8.36
N SER A 435 -16.72 6.85 7.64
CA SER A 435 -16.58 6.89 6.18
C SER A 435 -15.27 6.26 5.76
N GLY A 436 -15.37 5.28 4.85
CA GLY A 436 -14.24 4.49 4.41
C GLY A 436 -13.27 5.29 3.55
N VAL A 437 -12.10 4.70 3.30
CA VAL A 437 -11.11 5.25 2.36
C VAL A 437 -10.46 4.13 1.57
N ILE A 438 -9.78 4.50 0.49
CA ILE A 438 -8.91 3.57 -0.23
C ILE A 438 -7.68 3.24 0.62
N ASP A 439 -7.20 2.00 0.58
CA ASP A 439 -6.07 1.46 1.36
C ASP A 439 -4.84 2.38 1.45
N ALA A 440 -4.41 2.98 0.34
CA ALA A 440 -3.31 3.95 0.31
C ALA A 440 -3.56 5.21 1.17
N TYR A 441 -4.81 5.65 1.27
CA TYR A 441 -5.22 6.81 2.06
C TYR A 441 -5.35 6.47 3.55
N ALA A 442 -5.79 5.26 3.91
CA ALA A 442 -5.64 4.76 5.29
C ALA A 442 -4.15 4.61 5.67
N GLY A 443 -3.31 4.19 4.71
CA GLY A 443 -1.85 4.22 4.83
C GLY A 443 -1.31 5.63 5.11
N TRP A 444 -1.81 6.68 4.46
CA TRP A 444 -1.45 8.08 4.76
C TRP A 444 -1.81 8.44 6.21
N ILE A 445 -3.03 8.13 6.67
CA ILE A 445 -3.52 8.41 8.03
C ILE A 445 -2.62 7.76 9.09
N GLY A 446 -2.37 6.44 8.98
CA GLY A 446 -1.54 5.71 9.94
C GLY A 446 -0.02 5.94 9.81
N THR A 447 0.41 6.81 8.89
CA THR A 447 1.83 7.15 8.69
C THR A 447 2.15 8.61 8.99
N VAL A 448 1.41 9.57 8.41
CA VAL A 448 1.79 11.00 8.39
C VAL A 448 1.64 11.70 9.75
N GLY A 449 0.79 11.16 10.63
CA GLY A 449 0.67 11.61 12.03
C GLY A 449 1.86 11.21 12.92
N ALA A 450 2.77 10.34 12.46
CA ALA A 450 3.88 9.84 13.27
C ALA A 450 4.76 10.98 13.82
N LYS A 451 4.87 11.04 15.16
CA LYS A 451 5.56 12.13 15.85
C LYS A 451 7.06 12.11 15.54
N VAL A 452 7.58 13.29 15.22
CA VAL A 452 8.97 13.51 14.81
C VAL A 452 9.69 14.50 15.72
N ASP A 453 11.00 14.41 15.63
CA ASP A 453 12.01 15.24 16.27
C ASP A 453 12.99 15.55 15.14
N LEU A 454 12.53 16.40 14.22
CA LEU A 454 13.36 16.98 13.16
C LEU A 454 14.19 18.08 13.85
N GLY A 455 15.47 18.19 13.48
CA GLY A 455 16.44 18.99 14.25
C GLY A 455 16.15 20.49 14.27
N ASP A 456 16.99 21.24 14.99
CA ASP A 456 16.79 22.66 15.39
C ASP A 456 16.36 23.65 14.28
N ASP A 457 16.51 23.32 13.00
CA ASP A 457 16.08 24.12 11.83
C ASP A 457 14.72 23.71 11.20
N GLU A 458 14.14 22.53 11.54
CA GLU A 458 12.92 21.98 10.90
C GLU A 458 11.70 21.91 11.84
N LEU A 459 11.26 23.09 12.27
CA LEU A 459 9.97 23.65 11.85
C LEU A 459 10.04 25.16 12.15
N ASN A 460 9.42 26.01 11.33
CA ASN A 460 9.39 27.46 11.56
C ASN A 460 8.97 27.72 13.02
N ALA A 461 9.77 28.44 13.81
CA ALA A 461 9.62 28.47 15.27
C ALA A 461 8.27 29.05 15.77
N ASP A 462 7.50 29.66 14.87
CA ASP A 462 6.13 30.15 15.07
C ASP A 462 5.04 29.07 14.87
N VAL A 463 5.39 27.84 14.45
CA VAL A 463 4.46 26.73 14.13
C VAL A 463 4.30 25.78 15.31
N PRO A 464 3.08 25.60 15.87
CA PRO A 464 2.84 24.67 16.98
C PRO A 464 3.18 23.21 16.65
N HIS A 465 3.58 22.45 17.67
CA HIS A 465 3.95 21.02 17.56
C HIS A 465 2.85 20.07 17.02
N ASN A 466 1.62 20.53 16.82
CA ASN A 466 0.53 19.76 16.22
C ASN A 466 -0.25 20.56 15.15
N ASP A 467 0.38 21.50 14.45
CA ASP A 467 -0.30 22.24 13.36
C ASP A 467 -0.48 21.35 12.11
N LEU A 468 -1.63 21.47 11.46
CA LEU A 468 -1.93 20.75 10.23
C LEU A 468 -1.03 21.18 9.05
N SER A 469 -0.45 22.39 9.09
CA SER A 469 0.50 22.83 8.06
C SER A 469 1.72 21.91 7.96
N GLN A 470 2.08 21.20 9.04
CA GLN A 470 3.14 20.19 9.03
C GLN A 470 2.84 19.03 8.07
N ALA A 471 1.58 18.79 7.70
CA ALA A 471 1.20 17.73 6.76
C ALA A 471 1.50 18.08 5.29
N PHE A 472 1.68 19.37 4.95
CA PHE A 472 1.85 19.81 3.56
C PHE A 472 3.27 19.62 3.03
N THR A 473 4.26 19.47 3.93
CA THR A 473 5.67 19.16 3.59
C THR A 473 6.01 17.68 3.68
N ARG A 474 5.02 16.82 3.99
CA ARG A 474 5.16 15.37 4.20
C ARG A 474 4.58 14.60 3.02
N LEU A 475 5.42 13.85 2.32
CA LEU A 475 4.96 12.86 1.35
C LEU A 475 4.77 11.51 2.02
N ALA A 476 3.57 10.94 2.01
CA ALA A 476 3.40 9.55 2.40
C ALA A 476 3.82 8.63 1.24
N ALA A 477 4.76 7.71 1.51
CA ALA A 477 5.15 6.66 0.59
C ALA A 477 4.63 5.31 1.13
N VAL A 478 3.42 4.95 0.73
CA VAL A 478 2.73 3.73 1.20
C VAL A 478 3.13 2.58 0.28
N ALA A 479 3.98 1.68 0.78
CA ALA A 479 4.81 0.79 -0.04
C ALA A 479 4.53 -0.71 0.19
N GLY A 480 4.10 -1.39 -0.88
CA GLY A 480 3.76 -2.82 -0.89
C GLY A 480 4.22 -3.48 -2.19
N THR A 481 3.29 -4.08 -2.93
CA THR A 481 3.51 -4.62 -4.29
C THR A 481 3.91 -3.50 -5.27
N SER A 482 3.14 -2.42 -5.25
CA SER A 482 3.36 -1.09 -5.82
C SER A 482 3.67 -0.09 -4.68
N THR A 483 3.94 1.18 -5.00
CA THR A 483 4.01 2.26 -3.99
C THR A 483 3.13 3.44 -4.43
N CYS A 484 2.33 3.97 -3.50
CA CYS A 484 1.59 5.23 -3.70
C CYS A 484 2.30 6.38 -2.97
N HIS A 485 2.35 7.54 -3.62
CA HIS A 485 3.03 8.75 -3.17
C HIS A 485 2.00 9.87 -2.98
N LEU A 486 1.57 10.07 -1.74
CA LEU A 486 0.45 10.94 -1.36
C LEU A 486 0.92 12.23 -0.68
N ALA A 487 0.62 13.39 -1.27
CA ALA A 487 0.97 14.71 -0.75
C ALA A 487 -0.29 15.56 -0.49
N MET A 488 -0.40 16.16 0.69
CA MET A 488 -1.50 17.07 1.03
C MET A 488 -1.13 18.52 0.71
N SER A 489 -2.14 19.34 0.39
CA SER A 489 -2.00 20.76 0.10
C SER A 489 -3.27 21.53 0.51
N LYS A 490 -3.10 22.81 0.84
CA LYS A 490 -4.21 23.72 1.19
C LYS A 490 -4.98 24.20 -0.04
N ASP A 491 -4.26 24.45 -1.12
CA ASP A 491 -4.77 25.00 -2.38
C ASP A 491 -4.52 23.97 -3.51
N PRO A 492 -5.33 23.93 -4.59
CA PRO A 492 -5.25 22.87 -5.60
C PRO A 492 -3.99 22.95 -6.46
N VAL A 493 -3.11 21.96 -6.34
CA VAL A 493 -1.89 21.83 -7.15
C VAL A 493 -2.09 20.79 -8.26
N PHE A 494 -2.11 21.21 -9.52
CA PHE A 494 -2.18 20.31 -10.68
C PHE A 494 -0.78 19.90 -11.13
N VAL A 495 -0.48 18.60 -11.08
CA VAL A 495 0.85 18.06 -11.40
C VAL A 495 0.76 17.11 -12.61
N PRO A 496 1.44 17.39 -13.73
CA PRO A 496 1.44 16.51 -14.90
C PRO A 496 1.88 15.08 -14.57
N GLY A 497 1.10 14.09 -15.01
CA GLY A 497 1.39 12.66 -14.80
C GLY A 497 1.19 12.14 -13.37
N ILE A 498 0.49 12.90 -12.53
CA ILE A 498 0.14 12.56 -11.16
C ILE A 498 -1.37 12.79 -10.99
N TRP A 499 -2.03 11.95 -10.19
CA TRP A 499 -3.48 12.05 -9.96
C TRP A 499 -3.79 13.10 -8.87
N GLY A 500 -5.00 13.65 -8.89
CA GLY A 500 -5.38 14.83 -8.11
C GLY A 500 -5.25 16.15 -8.90
N PRO A 501 -5.41 17.30 -8.23
CA PRO A 501 -5.65 17.47 -6.80
C PRO A 501 -7.09 17.09 -6.43
N TYR A 502 -7.24 16.21 -5.44
CA TYR A 502 -8.52 15.67 -4.98
C TYR A 502 -8.96 16.36 -3.68
N ARG A 503 -10.10 17.06 -3.71
CA ARG A 503 -10.62 17.83 -2.56
C ARG A 503 -11.42 16.95 -1.59
N ASP A 504 -11.39 17.30 -0.31
CA ASP A 504 -12.24 16.76 0.77
C ASP A 504 -12.06 15.26 1.07
N VAL A 505 -11.16 14.55 0.37
CA VAL A 505 -10.97 13.10 0.46
C VAL A 505 -10.45 12.59 1.81
N LEU A 506 -9.77 13.43 2.58
CA LEU A 506 -9.25 13.12 3.92
C LEU A 506 -9.69 14.14 4.97
N LEU A 507 -9.48 15.42 4.68
CA LEU A 507 -9.85 16.52 5.56
C LEU A 507 -10.71 17.53 4.77
N PRO A 508 -11.88 17.94 5.27
CA PRO A 508 -12.72 18.96 4.63
C PRO A 508 -11.93 20.24 4.32
N GLY A 509 -12.04 20.72 3.09
CA GLY A 509 -11.39 21.93 2.59
C GLY A 509 -9.97 21.76 2.03
N TYR A 510 -9.34 20.58 2.19
CA TYR A 510 -7.96 20.32 1.76
C TYR A 510 -7.88 19.41 0.51
N TRP A 511 -6.71 19.37 -0.12
CA TRP A 511 -6.47 18.68 -1.38
C TRP A 511 -5.33 17.66 -1.29
N LEU A 512 -5.50 16.50 -1.94
CA LEU A 512 -4.48 15.44 -2.05
C LEU A 512 -4.01 15.26 -3.51
N ALA A 513 -2.71 15.11 -3.71
CA ALA A 513 -2.13 14.57 -4.95
C ALA A 513 -1.67 13.12 -4.72
N GLU A 514 -1.87 12.25 -5.71
CA GLU A 514 -1.66 10.79 -5.63
C GLU A 514 -0.76 10.30 -6.78
N GLY A 515 0.55 10.43 -6.60
CA GLY A 515 1.55 9.80 -7.47
C GLY A 515 1.66 8.30 -7.18
N GLY A 516 2.39 7.56 -8.02
CA GLY A 516 2.75 6.19 -7.68
C GLY A 516 3.72 5.51 -8.63
N GLN A 517 4.30 4.42 -8.15
CA GLN A 517 5.19 3.51 -8.86
C GLN A 517 4.46 2.18 -9.06
N SER A 518 4.27 1.78 -10.33
CA SER A 518 3.42 0.64 -10.72
C SER A 518 3.83 -0.69 -10.07
N ALA A 519 5.13 -0.88 -9.84
CA ALA A 519 5.68 -2.02 -9.12
C ALA A 519 6.95 -1.61 -8.37
N THR A 520 7.09 -2.04 -7.12
CA THR A 520 8.25 -1.75 -6.26
C THR A 520 8.66 -3.00 -5.48
N GLY A 521 7.78 -3.53 -4.61
CA GLY A 521 7.97 -4.85 -4.01
C GLY A 521 7.90 -5.98 -5.03
N GLU A 522 7.00 -5.87 -6.01
CA GLU A 522 6.91 -6.80 -7.14
C GLU A 522 8.11 -6.67 -8.09
N LEU A 523 8.63 -5.46 -8.30
CA LEU A 523 9.82 -5.23 -9.11
C LEU A 523 11.06 -5.87 -8.46
N LEU A 524 11.25 -5.69 -7.14
CA LEU A 524 12.30 -6.36 -6.38
C LEU A 524 12.19 -7.88 -6.51
N ARG A 525 11.01 -8.45 -6.29
CA ARG A 525 10.77 -9.89 -6.42
C ARG A 525 11.09 -10.40 -7.83
N HIS A 526 10.53 -9.77 -8.85
CA HIS A 526 10.73 -10.15 -10.25
C HIS A 526 12.21 -10.14 -10.65
N MET A 527 12.95 -9.08 -10.27
CA MET A 527 14.38 -8.96 -10.58
C MET A 527 15.26 -9.99 -9.86
N LEU A 528 14.80 -10.55 -8.74
CA LEU A 528 15.41 -11.76 -8.15
C LEU A 528 15.01 -13.01 -8.93
N ASP A 529 13.72 -13.24 -9.14
CA ASP A 529 13.15 -14.48 -9.72
C ASP A 529 13.70 -14.77 -11.14
N ILE A 530 14.02 -13.75 -11.94
CA ILE A 530 14.62 -13.91 -13.27
C ILE A 530 16.14 -14.11 -13.28
N HIS A 531 16.84 -13.89 -12.16
CA HIS A 531 18.29 -13.93 -12.13
C HIS A 531 18.82 -15.39 -12.10
N PRO A 532 19.82 -15.78 -12.92
CA PRO A 532 20.28 -17.17 -13.00
C PRO A 532 20.82 -17.77 -11.68
N ALA A 533 21.27 -16.92 -10.74
CA ALA A 533 21.74 -17.36 -9.42
C ALA A 533 20.60 -17.66 -8.43
N TYR A 534 19.35 -17.31 -8.71
CA TYR A 534 18.25 -17.29 -7.72
C TYR A 534 18.17 -18.55 -6.83
N ASN A 535 18.21 -19.74 -7.44
CA ASN A 535 18.13 -21.01 -6.71
C ASN A 535 19.38 -21.27 -5.83
N GLU A 536 20.56 -20.81 -6.24
CA GLU A 536 21.79 -20.88 -5.46
C GLU A 536 21.75 -19.89 -4.28
N THR A 537 21.38 -18.63 -4.55
CA THR A 537 21.31 -17.59 -3.53
C THR A 537 20.20 -17.85 -2.50
N CYS A 538 19.06 -18.41 -2.91
CA CYS A 538 18.03 -18.90 -1.98
C CYS A 538 18.51 -20.09 -1.13
N ALA A 539 19.38 -20.97 -1.66
CA ALA A 539 19.98 -22.03 -0.88
C ALA A 539 21.02 -21.50 0.13
N LEU A 540 21.80 -20.47 -0.25
CA LEU A 540 22.75 -19.79 0.65
C LEU A 540 22.02 -19.03 1.77
N ALA A 541 21.01 -18.22 1.45
CA ALA A 541 20.20 -17.51 2.44
C ALA A 541 19.57 -18.47 3.46
N LYS A 542 19.04 -19.59 2.98
CA LYS A 542 18.47 -20.66 3.82
C LYS A 542 19.52 -21.39 4.67
N ALA A 543 20.77 -21.52 4.20
CA ALA A 543 21.86 -22.09 4.98
C ALA A 543 22.32 -21.18 6.13
N GLU A 544 22.04 -19.88 6.05
CA GLU A 544 22.28 -18.88 7.11
C GLU A 544 21.04 -18.58 7.97
N ASP A 545 19.91 -19.26 7.76
CA ASP A 545 18.61 -19.01 8.40
C ASP A 545 18.10 -17.56 8.21
N LYS A 546 18.40 -16.96 7.04
CA LYS A 546 18.02 -15.60 6.66
C LYS A 546 16.91 -15.57 5.61
N HIS A 547 16.11 -14.51 5.63
CA HIS A 547 15.28 -14.15 4.48
C HIS A 547 16.17 -13.66 3.33
N ILE A 548 15.73 -13.86 2.07
CA ILE A 548 16.56 -13.58 0.88
C ILE A 548 17.05 -12.12 0.81
N TYR A 549 16.20 -11.15 1.18
CA TYR A 549 16.58 -9.73 1.21
C TYR A 549 17.61 -9.40 2.30
N ASP A 550 17.53 -10.05 3.48
CA ASP A 550 18.48 -9.83 4.57
C ASP A 550 19.84 -10.47 4.27
N PHE A 551 19.83 -11.64 3.59
CA PHE A 551 21.03 -12.24 3.03
C PHE A 551 21.67 -11.31 1.98
N LEU A 552 20.90 -10.83 0.99
CA LEU A 552 21.41 -9.94 -0.06
C LEU A 552 21.94 -8.61 0.49
N ASN A 553 21.27 -8.02 1.49
CA ASN A 553 21.75 -6.84 2.19
C ASN A 553 23.10 -7.10 2.88
N ALA A 554 23.24 -8.19 3.62
CA ALA A 554 24.51 -8.57 4.24
C ALA A 554 25.61 -8.92 3.21
N HIS A 555 25.23 -9.49 2.07
CA HIS A 555 26.16 -9.83 0.98
C HIS A 555 26.69 -8.58 0.28
N LEU A 556 25.88 -7.52 0.13
CA LEU A 556 26.33 -6.22 -0.38
C LEU A 556 27.40 -5.59 0.54
N GLU A 557 27.19 -5.58 1.85
CA GLU A 557 28.20 -5.07 2.80
C GLU A 557 29.48 -5.91 2.79
N TYR A 558 29.35 -7.25 2.73
CA TYR A 558 30.50 -8.14 2.52
C TYR A 558 31.25 -7.82 1.22
N MET A 559 30.54 -7.48 0.12
CA MET A 559 31.17 -7.04 -1.13
C MET A 559 31.88 -5.69 -1.00
N VAL A 560 31.36 -4.75 -0.18
CA VAL A 560 32.02 -3.48 0.13
C VAL A 560 33.36 -3.73 0.83
N GLU A 561 33.37 -4.54 1.89
CA GLU A 561 34.59 -4.93 2.62
C GLU A 561 35.59 -5.66 1.70
N LYS A 562 35.13 -6.70 1.00
CA LYS A 562 35.90 -7.56 0.08
C LYS A 562 36.60 -6.78 -1.03
N GLN A 563 35.98 -5.70 -1.52
CA GLN A 563 36.52 -4.86 -2.60
C GLN A 563 37.21 -3.58 -2.10
N ASN A 564 37.19 -3.30 -0.78
CA ASN A 564 37.60 -2.03 -0.19
C ASN A 564 36.91 -0.83 -0.91
N ALA A 565 35.59 -0.96 -1.13
CA ALA A 565 34.78 0.12 -1.71
C ALA A 565 34.41 1.16 -0.62
N PRO A 566 34.14 2.43 -0.98
CA PRO A 566 33.67 3.43 -0.02
C PRO A 566 32.22 3.20 0.46
N GLY A 567 31.43 2.40 -0.26
CA GLY A 567 30.05 2.06 0.10
C GLY A 567 29.33 1.30 -1.01
N ILE A 568 28.13 0.79 -0.74
CA ILE A 568 27.36 -0.05 -1.67
C ILE A 568 27.14 0.63 -3.05
N PRO A 569 26.77 1.93 -3.16
CA PRO A 569 26.53 2.56 -4.47
C PRO A 569 27.76 2.53 -5.40
N TYR A 570 28.97 2.53 -4.83
CA TYR A 570 30.21 2.42 -5.60
C TYR A 570 30.37 1.06 -6.29
N LEU A 571 29.87 -0.03 -5.70
CA LEU A 571 29.90 -1.36 -6.33
C LEU A 571 29.13 -1.35 -7.66
N ALA A 572 27.95 -0.72 -7.67
CA ALA A 572 27.06 -0.62 -8.83
C ALA A 572 27.25 0.67 -9.67
N ARG A 573 28.34 1.42 -9.50
CA ARG A 573 28.57 2.75 -10.13
C ARG A 573 28.49 2.81 -11.67
N HIS A 574 28.54 1.67 -12.36
CA HIS A 574 28.43 1.56 -13.82
C HIS A 574 27.31 0.59 -14.27
N LEU A 575 26.49 0.11 -13.33
CA LEU A 575 25.26 -0.62 -13.60
C LEU A 575 24.09 0.37 -13.46
N PHE A 576 23.35 0.61 -14.53
CA PHE A 576 22.23 1.53 -14.57
C PHE A 576 20.97 0.77 -14.93
N PHE A 577 19.91 0.93 -14.14
CA PHE A 577 18.64 0.24 -14.32
C PHE A 577 17.48 1.23 -14.37
N TYR A 578 16.62 1.06 -15.37
CA TYR A 578 15.31 1.68 -15.46
C TYR A 578 14.28 0.55 -15.37
N GLY A 579 13.40 0.59 -14.38
CA GLY A 579 12.61 -0.57 -13.91
C GLY A 579 11.11 -0.52 -14.18
N ASP A 580 10.60 0.40 -15.01
CA ASP A 580 9.18 0.44 -15.41
C ASP A 580 8.79 -0.73 -16.35
N LEU A 581 8.93 -1.98 -15.90
CA LEU A 581 8.55 -3.17 -16.68
C LEU A 581 7.05 -3.16 -17.03
N TRP A 582 6.21 -2.79 -16.06
CA TRP A 582 4.75 -2.64 -16.20
C TRP A 582 4.31 -1.25 -16.67
N GLY A 583 5.24 -0.41 -17.17
CA GLY A 583 4.93 0.95 -17.58
C GLY A 583 4.94 1.96 -16.44
N ASN A 584 5.07 3.24 -16.79
CA ASN A 584 5.21 4.31 -15.81
C ASN A 584 3.85 4.92 -15.44
N ARG A 585 3.45 4.78 -14.17
CA ARG A 585 2.31 5.52 -13.61
C ARG A 585 2.64 7.01 -13.44
N SER A 586 3.68 7.34 -12.66
CA SER A 586 4.10 8.73 -12.41
C SER A 586 5.63 8.92 -12.50
N PRO A 587 6.10 10.11 -12.89
CA PRO A 587 5.34 11.27 -13.39
C PRO A 587 5.18 11.29 -14.92
N ILE A 588 5.50 10.22 -15.64
CA ILE A 588 5.48 10.17 -17.11
C ILE A 588 4.09 9.80 -17.66
N ALA A 589 3.28 9.07 -16.90
CA ALA A 589 1.95 8.59 -17.29
C ALA A 589 1.92 7.91 -18.67
N ASP A 590 2.84 6.95 -18.83
CA ASP A 590 3.07 6.21 -20.07
C ASP A 590 3.15 4.69 -19.78
N PRO A 591 2.03 3.94 -19.90
CA PRO A 591 2.00 2.50 -19.65
C PRO A 591 2.81 1.70 -20.68
N SER A 592 3.18 2.31 -21.81
CA SER A 592 4.01 1.65 -22.82
C SER A 592 5.49 1.58 -22.42
N MET A 593 5.94 2.35 -21.42
CA MET A 593 7.33 2.34 -20.94
C MET A 593 7.75 0.92 -20.54
N LYS A 594 9.01 0.56 -20.79
CA LYS A 594 9.57 -0.75 -20.45
C LYS A 594 10.89 -0.59 -19.72
N GLY A 595 11.28 -1.59 -18.94
CA GLY A 595 12.57 -1.58 -18.25
C GLY A 595 13.75 -1.77 -19.21
N CYS A 596 14.91 -1.23 -18.86
CA CYS A 596 16.17 -1.45 -19.55
C CYS A 596 17.35 -1.36 -18.58
N MET A 597 18.45 -2.05 -18.90
CA MET A 597 19.63 -2.14 -18.04
C MET A 597 20.91 -2.00 -18.86
N ILE A 598 21.85 -1.19 -18.36
CA ILE A 598 23.13 -0.86 -19.00
C ILE A 598 24.24 -1.26 -18.01
N GLY A 599 25.29 -1.93 -18.49
CA GLY A 599 26.37 -2.45 -17.65
C GLY A 599 26.27 -3.94 -17.29
N ILE A 600 25.38 -4.70 -17.94
CA ILE A 600 25.35 -6.17 -17.83
C ILE A 600 26.62 -6.77 -18.46
N ASP A 601 27.22 -7.75 -17.80
CA ASP A 601 28.34 -8.55 -18.31
C ASP A 601 27.97 -10.05 -18.38
N SER A 602 28.96 -10.95 -18.29
CA SER A 602 28.76 -12.40 -18.29
C SER A 602 28.70 -13.04 -16.91
N ASP A 603 28.81 -12.26 -15.82
CA ASP A 603 28.65 -12.81 -14.48
C ASP A 603 27.19 -13.14 -14.19
N LYS A 604 27.00 -14.21 -13.43
CA LYS A 604 25.73 -14.81 -13.04
C LYS A 604 25.81 -15.38 -11.62
N SER A 605 26.75 -14.88 -10.82
CA SER A 605 27.01 -15.25 -9.44
C SER A 605 26.01 -14.61 -8.47
N THR A 606 26.08 -15.02 -7.20
CA THR A 606 25.40 -14.31 -6.10
C THR A 606 25.89 -12.85 -5.94
N ASP A 607 27.17 -12.56 -6.23
CA ASP A 607 27.68 -11.18 -6.26
C ASP A 607 26.95 -10.34 -7.32
N ASN A 608 26.73 -10.89 -8.53
CA ASN A 608 25.98 -10.22 -9.60
C ASN A 608 24.49 -10.01 -9.24
N MET A 609 23.86 -11.03 -8.64
CA MET A 609 22.47 -10.95 -8.18
C MET A 609 22.25 -9.83 -7.15
N ALA A 610 23.21 -9.66 -6.23
CA ALA A 610 23.19 -8.58 -5.26
C ALA A 610 23.26 -7.20 -5.93
N LEU A 611 24.03 -7.05 -7.01
CA LEU A 611 24.10 -5.80 -7.77
C LEU A 611 22.81 -5.50 -8.56
N TRP A 612 22.13 -6.51 -9.13
CA TRP A 612 20.81 -6.32 -9.76
C TRP A 612 19.75 -5.91 -8.75
N TYR A 613 19.74 -6.56 -7.58
CA TYR A 613 18.89 -6.22 -6.44
C TYR A 613 19.14 -4.78 -5.96
N TYR A 614 20.41 -4.38 -5.81
CA TYR A 614 20.77 -3.00 -5.46
C TYR A 614 20.33 -2.00 -6.54
N ALA A 615 20.60 -2.26 -7.83
CA ALA A 615 20.17 -1.39 -8.93
C ALA A 615 18.64 -1.27 -9.01
N THR A 616 17.90 -2.28 -8.55
CA THR A 616 16.44 -2.24 -8.40
C THR A 616 16.00 -1.31 -7.27
N MET A 617 16.65 -1.37 -6.11
CA MET A 617 16.42 -0.40 -5.01
C MET A 617 16.78 1.03 -5.42
N GLU A 618 17.85 1.19 -6.19
CA GLU A 618 18.33 2.48 -6.71
C GLU A 618 17.32 3.11 -7.68
N PHE A 619 16.77 2.33 -8.62
CA PHE A 619 15.67 2.78 -9.48
C PHE A 619 14.44 3.23 -8.69
N ILE A 620 14.05 2.49 -7.64
CA ILE A 620 12.89 2.82 -6.80
C ILE A 620 13.09 4.18 -6.10
N ALA A 621 14.31 4.45 -5.60
CA ALA A 621 14.67 5.73 -4.99
C ALA A 621 14.75 6.87 -6.02
N MET A 622 15.36 6.65 -7.19
CA MET A 622 15.46 7.65 -8.26
C MET A 622 14.10 8.05 -8.82
N GLN A 623 13.19 7.09 -9.01
CA GLN A 623 11.84 7.40 -9.46
C GLN A 623 10.99 8.06 -8.36
N THR A 624 11.19 7.73 -7.08
CA THR A 624 10.57 8.50 -5.98
C THR A 624 11.04 9.96 -5.97
N ARG A 625 12.35 10.20 -6.15
CA ARG A 625 12.90 11.55 -6.35
C ARG A 625 12.27 12.26 -7.55
N GLN A 626 12.11 11.56 -8.68
CA GLN A 626 11.49 12.12 -9.89
C GLN A 626 10.03 12.57 -9.64
N ILE A 627 9.27 11.80 -8.86
CA ILE A 627 7.91 12.17 -8.44
C ILE A 627 7.94 13.42 -7.54
N ILE A 628 8.84 13.46 -6.54
CA ILE A 628 9.01 14.59 -5.61
C ILE A 628 9.42 15.87 -6.33
N GLU A 629 10.44 15.82 -7.19
CA GLU A 629 10.92 16.98 -7.95
C GLU A 629 9.81 17.54 -8.85
N GLN A 630 8.99 16.68 -9.47
CA GLN A 630 7.87 17.11 -10.31
C GLN A 630 6.67 17.64 -9.50
N MET A 631 6.37 17.09 -8.32
CA MET A 631 5.40 17.65 -7.37
C MET A 631 5.82 19.04 -6.89
N ASN A 632 7.04 19.18 -6.40
CA ASN A 632 7.53 20.45 -5.84
C ASN A 632 7.64 21.54 -6.91
N LYS A 633 8.17 21.20 -8.09
CA LYS A 633 8.21 22.10 -9.27
C LYS A 633 6.84 22.62 -9.71
N SER A 634 5.76 21.94 -9.35
CA SER A 634 4.39 22.29 -9.73
C SER A 634 3.63 23.06 -8.64
N GLY A 635 4.14 23.11 -7.40
CA GLY A 635 3.55 23.90 -6.31
C GLY A 635 3.48 23.23 -4.93
N HIS A 636 3.97 22.00 -4.76
CA HIS A 636 4.14 21.39 -3.43
C HIS A 636 5.44 21.84 -2.76
N GLU A 637 5.54 21.67 -1.44
CA GLU A 637 6.72 22.03 -0.63
C GLU A 637 7.21 20.81 0.19
N ILE A 638 7.28 19.63 -0.44
CA ILE A 638 7.71 18.38 0.22
C ILE A 638 9.18 18.53 0.66
N SER A 639 9.45 18.36 1.96
CA SER A 639 10.80 18.27 2.54
C SER A 639 11.10 16.91 3.17
N SER A 640 10.08 16.07 3.42
CA SER A 640 10.23 14.81 4.16
C SER A 640 9.39 13.66 3.59
N ILE A 641 9.91 12.44 3.71
CA ILE A 641 9.28 11.21 3.23
C ILE A 641 8.81 10.40 4.44
N PHE A 642 7.51 10.10 4.50
CA PHE A 642 6.86 9.33 5.55
C PHE A 642 6.47 7.97 4.97
N MET A 643 7.31 6.95 5.18
CA MET A 643 7.23 5.67 4.47
C MET A 643 6.66 4.55 5.36
N SER A 644 5.74 3.74 4.83
CA SER A 644 5.14 2.61 5.53
C SER A 644 4.97 1.38 4.64
N GLY A 645 4.63 0.24 5.25
CA GLY A 645 4.55 -1.06 4.55
C GLY A 645 5.88 -1.82 4.49
N SER A 646 5.86 -3.00 3.87
CA SER A 646 6.87 -4.05 4.06
C SER A 646 8.30 -3.65 3.69
N GLN A 647 8.45 -2.73 2.74
CA GLN A 647 9.75 -2.25 2.24
C GLN A 647 10.57 -1.50 3.30
N CYS A 648 9.92 -0.92 4.32
CA CYS A 648 10.61 -0.12 5.35
C CYS A 648 11.51 -0.93 6.31
N GLN A 649 11.42 -2.26 6.24
CA GLN A 649 12.35 -3.16 6.94
C GLN A 649 13.76 -3.10 6.34
N ASN A 650 13.88 -2.80 5.04
CA ASN A 650 15.13 -2.89 4.30
C ASN A 650 16.02 -1.65 4.53
N PRO A 651 17.10 -1.74 5.35
CA PRO A 651 17.89 -0.56 5.72
C PRO A 651 18.62 0.05 4.53
N VAL A 652 19.05 -0.76 3.56
CA VAL A 652 19.75 -0.29 2.35
C VAL A 652 18.82 0.59 1.52
N LEU A 653 17.58 0.14 1.28
CA LEU A 653 16.58 0.95 0.57
C LEU A 653 16.23 2.25 1.31
N MET A 654 16.11 2.22 2.65
CA MET A 654 15.79 3.43 3.43
C MET A 654 16.91 4.47 3.38
N SER A 655 18.17 4.05 3.52
CA SER A 655 19.34 4.92 3.41
C SER A 655 19.44 5.51 1.99
N LEU A 656 19.31 4.64 0.98
CA LEU A 656 19.38 5.02 -0.43
C LEU A 656 18.26 5.99 -0.83
N MET A 657 17.04 5.79 -0.32
CA MET A 657 15.92 6.71 -0.50
C MET A 657 16.24 8.09 0.09
N ALA A 658 16.73 8.14 1.34
CA ALA A 658 17.04 9.39 2.03
C ALA A 658 18.17 10.18 1.34
N THR A 659 19.29 9.52 0.99
CA THR A 659 20.42 10.16 0.28
C THR A 659 20.04 10.61 -1.13
N THR A 660 19.33 9.76 -1.89
CA THR A 660 18.94 10.06 -3.27
C THR A 660 18.01 11.26 -3.34
N CYS A 661 16.94 11.26 -2.53
CA CYS A 661 15.97 12.36 -2.46
C CYS A 661 16.51 13.58 -1.70
N SER A 662 17.56 13.41 -0.88
CA SER A 662 18.10 14.45 0.03
C SER A 662 17.07 14.94 1.05
N MET A 663 16.29 14.00 1.58
CA MET A 663 15.20 14.22 2.53
C MET A 663 15.23 13.16 3.64
N PRO A 664 14.88 13.50 4.89
CA PRO A 664 14.65 12.50 5.92
C PRO A 664 13.54 11.51 5.54
N VAL A 665 13.79 10.22 5.79
CA VAL A 665 12.79 9.15 5.68
C VAL A 665 12.34 8.76 7.08
N LEU A 666 11.10 9.05 7.44
CA LEU A 666 10.46 8.58 8.66
C LEU A 666 9.73 7.26 8.42
N ILE A 667 9.84 6.35 9.38
CA ILE A 667 9.18 5.05 9.39
C ILE A 667 8.32 4.95 10.67
N PRO A 668 6.99 4.73 10.59
CA PRO A 668 6.12 4.70 11.76
C PRO A 668 6.36 3.43 12.59
N ARG A 669 6.00 3.44 13.88
CA ARG A 669 6.19 2.29 14.79
C ARG A 669 5.52 1.01 14.29
N TYR A 670 4.36 1.11 13.64
CA TYR A 670 3.54 -0.02 13.20
C TYR A 670 3.66 -0.29 11.69
N VAL A 671 4.89 -0.37 11.17
CA VAL A 671 5.23 -0.54 9.74
C VAL A 671 4.28 -1.44 8.94
N HIS A 672 3.95 -2.63 9.44
CA HIS A 672 3.14 -3.64 8.75
C HIS A 672 1.62 -3.50 8.97
N ALA A 673 1.22 -2.66 9.91
CA ALA A 673 -0.17 -2.43 10.27
C ALA A 673 -0.59 -0.96 10.06
N ALA A 674 0.24 -0.11 9.43
CA ALA A 674 -0.04 1.33 9.28
C ALA A 674 -1.38 1.60 8.56
N VAL A 675 -1.73 0.80 7.55
CA VAL A 675 -3.01 0.90 6.82
C VAL A 675 -4.19 0.61 7.76
N VAL A 676 -4.32 -0.62 8.26
CA VAL A 676 -5.35 -1.01 9.24
C VAL A 676 -5.35 -0.18 10.55
N HIS A 677 -4.22 0.41 10.94
CA HIS A 677 -4.12 1.35 12.06
C HIS A 677 -4.74 2.71 11.72
N GLY A 678 -4.54 3.19 10.49
CA GLY A 678 -5.26 4.34 9.93
C GLY A 678 -6.77 4.11 9.84
N ALA A 679 -7.21 2.92 9.40
CA ALA A 679 -8.64 2.55 9.43
C ALA A 679 -9.22 2.57 10.85
N ALA A 680 -8.45 2.17 11.86
CA ALA A 680 -8.90 2.26 13.25
C ALA A 680 -9.07 3.72 13.73
N MET A 681 -8.28 4.66 13.19
CA MET A 681 -8.48 6.10 13.41
C MET A 681 -9.74 6.64 12.72
N LEU A 682 -10.19 6.06 11.60
CA LEU A 682 -11.50 6.38 11.01
C LEU A 682 -12.64 5.98 11.97
N GLY A 683 -12.52 4.82 12.61
CA GLY A 683 -13.45 4.38 13.66
C GLY A 683 -13.46 5.34 14.86
N ALA A 684 -12.30 5.84 15.29
CA ALA A 684 -12.20 6.87 16.32
C ALA A 684 -12.83 8.20 15.89
N LYS A 685 -12.64 8.61 14.63
CA LYS A 685 -13.23 9.83 14.05
C LYS A 685 -14.76 9.74 13.97
N ALA A 686 -15.32 8.56 13.72
CA ALA A 686 -16.77 8.35 13.76
C ALA A 686 -17.31 8.44 15.19
N ALA A 687 -16.62 7.79 16.14
CA ALA A 687 -17.00 7.72 17.53
C ALA A 687 -16.85 9.05 18.30
N SER A 688 -16.14 10.04 17.75
CA SER A 688 -16.06 11.39 18.32
C SER A 688 -17.25 12.30 17.94
N HIS A 689 -18.15 11.88 17.03
CA HIS A 689 -19.43 12.55 16.80
C HIS A 689 -20.43 12.21 17.92
N ASN A 690 -20.31 12.87 19.08
CA ASN A 690 -21.29 12.69 20.16
C ASN A 690 -22.54 13.56 19.98
N LEU A 691 -23.58 12.99 19.36
CA LEU A 691 -24.87 13.65 19.16
C LEU A 691 -25.63 13.95 20.48
N GLU A 692 -25.24 13.36 21.61
CA GLU A 692 -25.96 13.51 22.89
C GLU A 692 -25.53 14.74 23.72
N ASP A 693 -24.27 15.19 23.60
CA ASP A 693 -23.76 16.37 24.33
C ASP A 693 -23.63 17.64 23.46
N GLY A 694 -23.72 17.51 22.13
CA GLY A 694 -23.62 18.63 21.19
C GLY A 694 -22.20 19.19 21.04
N SER A 695 -21.18 18.42 21.41
CA SER A 695 -19.78 18.77 21.15
C SER A 695 -19.44 18.68 19.66
N GLU A 696 -18.57 19.59 19.20
CA GLU A 696 -18.00 19.50 17.85
C GLU A 696 -17.05 18.29 17.77
N PRO A 697 -17.18 17.43 16.75
CA PRO A 697 -16.35 16.22 16.62
C PRO A 697 -14.86 16.53 16.54
N GLU A 698 -14.01 15.63 17.07
CA GLU A 698 -12.56 15.73 16.85
C GLU A 698 -12.23 15.75 15.34
N THR A 699 -11.22 16.52 14.95
CA THR A 699 -10.66 16.44 13.60
C THR A 699 -9.85 15.16 13.44
N LEU A 700 -9.81 14.60 12.23
CA LEU A 700 -9.00 13.40 11.96
C LEU A 700 -7.51 13.67 12.23
N TRP A 701 -7.01 14.89 12.01
CA TRP A 701 -5.64 15.28 12.38
C TRP A 701 -5.37 15.25 13.90
N SER A 702 -6.33 15.71 14.73
CA SER A 702 -6.23 15.59 16.20
C SER A 702 -6.08 14.13 16.63
N ILE A 703 -6.89 13.24 16.04
CA ILE A 703 -6.85 11.80 16.29
C ILE A 703 -5.54 11.18 15.80
N MET A 704 -5.07 11.58 14.61
CA MET A 704 -3.78 11.13 14.07
C MET A 704 -2.62 11.48 14.99
N ASP A 705 -2.48 12.72 15.44
CA ASP A 705 -1.43 13.10 16.38
C ASP A 705 -1.58 12.36 17.74
N ARG A 706 -2.81 12.22 18.24
CA ARG A 706 -3.09 11.54 19.51
C ARG A 706 -2.77 10.05 19.50
N MET A 707 -2.99 9.37 18.36
CA MET A 707 -2.85 7.91 18.22
C MET A 707 -1.53 7.48 17.55
N SER A 708 -0.85 8.37 16.84
CA SER A 708 0.41 8.05 16.19
C SER A 708 1.59 8.08 17.17
N LYS A 709 2.39 7.02 17.16
CA LYS A 709 3.58 6.88 18.01
C LYS A 709 4.80 7.50 17.34
N ARG A 710 5.86 7.82 18.11
CA ARG A 710 7.15 8.31 17.58
C ARG A 710 7.72 7.33 16.56
N GLY A 711 8.14 7.82 15.40
CA GLY A 711 8.74 7.02 14.33
C GLY A 711 10.25 6.78 14.49
N ARG A 712 10.81 5.91 13.64
CA ARG A 712 12.26 5.79 13.40
C ARG A 712 12.62 6.72 12.24
N LEU A 713 13.52 7.66 12.49
CA LEU A 713 14.06 8.58 11.47
C LEU A 713 15.30 7.96 10.81
N VAL A 714 15.41 8.07 9.49
CA VAL A 714 16.61 7.77 8.70
C VAL A 714 16.99 9.07 7.98
N GLN A 715 18.16 9.61 8.32
CA GLN A 715 18.68 10.83 7.70
C GLN A 715 19.40 10.53 6.38
N PRO A 716 19.52 11.50 5.46
CA PRO A 716 20.39 11.40 4.29
C PRO A 716 21.84 11.06 4.65
N GLY A 717 22.53 10.33 3.78
CA GLY A 717 23.96 10.03 3.91
C GLY A 717 24.82 11.29 3.86
N ASN A 718 25.80 11.37 4.76
CA ASN A 718 26.70 12.53 4.90
C ASN A 718 27.97 12.46 4.03
N ASP A 719 28.14 11.44 3.19
CA ASP A 719 29.29 11.33 2.27
C ASP A 719 29.03 12.12 0.96
N PRO A 720 29.80 13.19 0.68
CA PRO A 720 29.61 13.98 -0.55
C PRO A 720 29.94 13.20 -1.83
N GLY A 721 30.79 12.18 -1.76
CA GLY A 721 31.13 11.28 -2.87
C GLY A 721 30.02 10.28 -3.16
N GLU A 722 29.34 9.75 -2.14
CA GLU A 722 28.11 8.95 -2.30
C GLU A 722 27.03 9.79 -2.97
N LYS A 723 26.73 10.96 -2.42
CA LYS A 723 25.72 11.88 -2.94
C LYS A 723 26.01 12.29 -4.39
N SER A 724 27.24 12.71 -4.69
CA SER A 724 27.67 13.09 -6.05
C SER A 724 27.54 11.93 -7.06
N LEU A 725 27.83 10.69 -6.64
CA LEU A 725 27.60 9.51 -7.47
C LEU A 725 26.11 9.28 -7.73
N LEU A 726 25.26 9.35 -6.70
CA LEU A 726 23.81 9.16 -6.85
C LEU A 726 23.16 10.26 -7.71
N ASP A 727 23.62 11.51 -7.60
CA ASP A 727 23.20 12.61 -8.50
C ASP A 727 23.60 12.34 -9.96
N ALA A 728 24.85 11.94 -10.21
CA ALA A 728 25.31 11.60 -11.56
C ALA A 728 24.57 10.39 -12.15
N LYS A 729 24.20 9.39 -11.34
CA LYS A 729 23.37 8.26 -11.78
C LYS A 729 21.91 8.66 -12.01
N TYR A 730 21.38 9.63 -11.26
CA TYR A 730 20.04 10.18 -11.46
C TYR A 730 19.93 10.94 -12.79
N GLU A 731 20.95 11.69 -13.21
CA GLU A 731 21.02 12.27 -14.56
C GLU A 731 20.92 11.19 -15.66
N VAL A 732 21.63 10.06 -15.50
CA VAL A 732 21.57 8.93 -16.44
C VAL A 732 20.20 8.25 -16.42
N PHE A 733 19.56 8.09 -15.26
CA PHE A 733 18.19 7.59 -15.14
C PHE A 733 17.18 8.47 -15.92
N LEU A 734 17.31 9.81 -15.84
CA LEU A 734 16.47 10.74 -16.59
C LEU A 734 16.73 10.69 -18.11
N ASP A 735 17.98 10.48 -18.54
CA ASP A 735 18.27 10.21 -19.96
C ASP A 735 17.69 8.86 -20.40
N MET A 736 17.86 7.76 -19.65
CA MET A 736 17.30 6.44 -19.99
C MET A 736 15.77 6.51 -20.21
N CYS A 737 15.07 7.24 -19.33
CA CYS A 737 13.64 7.55 -19.47
C CYS A 737 13.33 8.29 -20.79
N THR A 738 14.01 9.41 -21.04
CA THR A 738 13.78 10.30 -22.20
C THR A 738 14.19 9.64 -23.52
N SER A 739 15.27 8.87 -23.49
CA SER A 739 15.86 8.18 -24.64
C SER A 739 14.98 7.02 -25.12
N GLN A 740 14.37 6.21 -24.24
CA GLN A 740 13.45 5.15 -24.73
C GLN A 740 12.22 5.72 -25.46
N GLN A 741 11.65 6.83 -24.95
CA GLN A 741 10.57 7.53 -25.65
C GLN A 741 11.03 8.05 -27.02
N THR A 742 12.26 8.57 -27.08
CA THR A 742 12.88 9.09 -28.31
C THR A 742 13.20 7.97 -29.31
N TYR A 743 13.58 6.78 -28.85
CA TYR A 743 13.85 5.63 -29.72
C TYR A 743 12.56 5.05 -30.31
N ARG A 744 11.49 4.88 -29.51
CA ARG A 744 10.18 4.45 -30.02
C ARG A 744 9.65 5.42 -31.07
N LYS A 745 9.59 6.73 -30.77
CA LYS A 745 9.19 7.80 -31.73
C LYS A 745 9.99 7.79 -33.06
N LYS A 746 11.24 7.30 -33.07
CA LYS A 746 12.04 7.09 -34.31
C LYS A 746 11.61 5.83 -35.07
N VAL A 747 11.33 4.73 -34.37
CA VAL A 747 10.80 3.48 -34.94
C VAL A 747 9.39 3.69 -35.49
N ASP A 748 8.48 4.26 -34.69
CA ASP A 748 7.09 4.55 -35.07
C ASP A 748 7.04 5.34 -36.39
N LYS A 749 7.86 6.39 -36.50
CA LYS A 749 8.00 7.22 -37.70
C LYS A 749 8.57 6.46 -38.91
N ALA A 750 9.41 5.45 -38.69
CA ALA A 750 9.96 4.62 -39.75
C ALA A 750 8.92 3.58 -40.25
N VAL A 751 8.16 2.97 -39.34
CA VAL A 751 7.15 1.96 -39.67
C VAL A 751 5.80 2.54 -40.08
N ALA A 752 5.50 3.82 -39.81
CA ALA A 752 4.21 4.44 -40.14
C ALA A 752 3.76 4.28 -41.61
N LYS A 753 4.71 4.30 -42.56
CA LYS A 753 4.40 3.97 -43.97
C LYS A 753 4.13 2.50 -44.20
N TRP A 754 4.88 1.64 -43.52
CA TRP A 754 4.76 0.18 -43.64
C TRP A 754 3.42 -0.30 -43.06
N GLY A 755 2.98 0.31 -41.95
CA GLY A 755 1.62 0.17 -41.42
C GLY A 755 0.56 0.63 -42.43
N ALA A 756 0.71 1.82 -43.02
CA ALA A 756 -0.23 2.32 -44.04
C ALA A 756 -0.21 1.57 -45.39
N GLU A 757 0.76 0.68 -45.62
CA GLU A 757 0.89 -0.13 -46.85
C GLU A 757 0.49 -1.61 -46.64
N PHE A 758 0.52 -2.12 -45.41
CA PHE A 758 0.31 -3.55 -45.10
C PHE A 758 -0.58 -3.84 -43.87
N GLY A 759 -0.82 -2.86 -43.01
CA GLY A 759 -1.95 -2.91 -42.08
C GLY A 759 -3.23 -2.68 -42.86
N GLY A 760 -4.14 -3.64 -42.80
CA GLY A 760 -5.53 -3.41 -43.21
C GLY A 760 -6.23 -2.50 -42.20
N ASP A 761 -7.48 -2.13 -42.51
CA ASP A 761 -8.35 -1.45 -41.56
C ASP A 761 -8.74 -2.41 -40.41
N GLU A 762 -7.98 -2.36 -39.32
CA GLU A 762 -8.34 -2.86 -37.96
C GLU A 762 -8.71 -1.65 -37.08
#